data_AF-A0A841AKH3-F1
#
_entry.id   AF-A0A841AKH3-F1
#
_cell.length_a   1.000
_cell.length_b   1.000
_cell.length_c   1.000
_cell.angle_alpha   90.00
_cell.angle_beta   90.00
_cell.angle_gamma   90.00
#
_symmetry.space_group_name_H-M   'P 1'
#
loop_
_entity.id
_entity.type
_entity.pdbx_description
1 polymer ?
#
loop_
_entity_poly.entity_id
_entity_poly.type
_entity_poly.pdbx_seq_one_letter_code
_entity_poly.pdbx_strand_id
1 'polypeptide(L)'
;MPGTKKLVVVESPAKAKTIAQYLGDGYIVQASVGHIRDLIEPKNLPPELKKGSLGKFSVDVDNGFEPYYVVSDAKRKTVADLKKALAGADELYLATDEDREGEAIAWHLLQVLKPKVPVKRMVFHEITKEAIERAKENTRELDTALVDAQETRRILDRLYGYEISPVLWRKVGPGLSAGRVQSAATRLVVDRERERLAFTAASYWDLIAQFTPSADAQQFESRLVRLDGARIAVGRDFDDKGVLKSGAVALDETRATTLAAQLRDPATALTVASVESKPYTRRPAAPFTTSTLQQEAGRKLRFSARQTMSVAQGLYENGYITYMRTDSATLSAQAINAARTQAAALYGADTIPDKPRVYAGKNKSAQEAHEAIRPSGETFRTPSELSSVLRGNDFKLYELIWKRTVASQMADAKGSTATVTIKAGPTVDKSIAEFVASGTVITFRGFLHAYEESRDEERNAAAEPAEAKLPQLTEGQSLTLVEVEAKGHETSAPPRYTEASLVKALEELGIGRPSTYAAIISTIIDRGYVTPRGQALVPNWIAFSVVRLLEEYFSDLVEYDFTAGMESDLDLIAGGEADRVEWLTGFYFGNTKHRGLRTVIDNLGEIDAREINSIKIADDVTLRIGKYGPYLEAPGVDPETPRRVNIPAELAPDELTAAKARELIEAPVVGDRIIGVNPDNGKHVVAKDGRFGPYITEVDPVDEEAVAAEAAAKAEADAAAAVLAAASEVVDPATGEVIAAKPKRKPAAKKTVAVKQRTASIFKTMDLATVDLETALRLLDLPRVVGLDPETGAEITSQNGKFGPYLKKGADTRSLTSEDQIFEIDLAGAIELYAQPKYGGRAASSALKEFDKPDPESEKPIRIKDGRFGAYVTDGTTNATIPRGETVEDVDYERAVQLLADKRAKGPVVKKKPAAKKPAAKKPAAKKTPAKTAAKKPAAAKAALTPEAAAKAEATKAKAAATRAKTAAAKKAAAEAAAQ
;
A
#
# COMPACT_ATOMS: atom_id res chain seq x y z
N MET A 1 17.51 27.89 44.76
CA MET A 1 17.93 27.84 43.35
C MET A 1 16.80 27.21 42.56
N PRO A 2 16.12 27.91 41.64
CA PRO A 2 15.19 27.22 40.74
C PRO A 2 16.04 26.22 39.93
N GLY A 3 15.73 24.93 40.06
CA GLY A 3 16.49 23.87 39.40
C GLY A 3 16.51 24.06 37.88
N THR A 4 17.63 23.70 37.25
CA THR A 4 17.81 23.77 35.79
C THR A 4 16.64 23.06 35.09
N LYS A 5 15.93 23.74 34.20
CA LYS A 5 14.79 23.19 33.46
C LYS A 5 15.28 22.63 32.13
N LYS A 6 15.06 21.34 31.89
CA LYS A 6 15.49 20.69 30.64
C LYS A 6 14.29 20.40 29.77
N LEU A 7 14.35 20.72 28.48
CA LEU A 7 13.30 20.37 27.53
C LEU A 7 13.64 19.04 26.85
N VAL A 8 12.71 18.09 26.85
CA VAL A 8 12.81 16.84 26.10
C VAL A 8 11.74 16.85 25.01
N VAL A 9 12.12 16.56 23.77
CA VAL A 9 11.19 16.49 22.64
C VAL A 9 11.16 15.08 22.08
N VAL A 10 9.96 14.51 22.00
CA VAL A 10 9.66 13.17 21.47
C VAL A 10 8.65 13.29 20.31
N GLU A 11 8.37 12.21 19.58
CA GLU A 11 7.42 12.28 18.46
C GLU A 11 5.96 12.27 18.89
N SER A 12 5.59 11.53 19.93
CA SER A 12 4.18 11.28 20.25
C SER A 12 3.78 11.81 21.63
N PRO A 13 2.51 12.26 21.81
CA PRO A 13 2.01 12.66 23.13
C PRO A 13 2.02 11.53 24.16
N ALA A 14 1.79 10.27 23.74
CA ALA A 14 1.81 9.13 24.65
C ALA A 14 3.23 8.88 25.19
N LYS A 15 4.25 8.87 24.31
CA LYS A 15 5.66 8.83 24.72
C LYS A 15 6.00 9.96 25.68
N ALA A 16 5.54 11.18 25.38
CA ALA A 16 5.83 12.34 26.22
C ALA A 16 5.30 12.14 27.65
N LYS A 17 4.08 11.62 27.78
CA LYS A 17 3.46 11.30 29.07
C LYS A 17 4.25 10.21 29.82
N THR A 18 4.61 9.13 29.15
CA THR A 18 5.35 8.01 29.77
C THR A 18 6.75 8.44 30.21
N ILE A 19 7.51 9.12 29.35
CA ILE A 19 8.87 9.55 29.66
C ILE A 19 8.90 10.63 30.76
N ALA A 20 7.89 11.52 30.79
CA ALA A 20 7.76 12.51 31.87
C ALA A 20 7.64 11.86 33.26
N GLN A 21 6.96 10.72 33.37
CA GLN A 21 6.83 9.99 34.63
C GLN A 21 8.16 9.45 35.16
N TYR A 22 9.10 9.13 34.26
CA TYR A 22 10.41 8.59 34.64
C TYR A 22 11.45 9.68 34.93
N LEU A 23 11.40 10.81 34.21
CA LEU A 23 12.39 11.88 34.35
C LEU A 23 12.12 12.84 35.52
N GLY A 24 10.86 12.98 35.95
CA GLY A 24 10.46 13.82 37.08
C GLY A 24 10.50 15.33 36.83
N ASP A 25 10.32 16.12 37.89
CA ASP A 25 10.01 17.57 37.84
C ASP A 25 11.09 18.47 37.21
N GLY A 26 12.31 17.97 37.03
CA GLY A 26 13.41 18.70 36.38
C GLY A 26 13.31 18.77 34.84
N TYR A 27 12.36 18.03 34.25
CA TYR A 27 12.21 17.90 32.80
C TYR A 27 10.82 18.33 32.35
N ILE A 28 10.77 19.11 31.27
CA ILE A 28 9.56 19.39 30.51
C ILE A 28 9.60 18.51 29.29
N VAL A 29 8.68 17.55 29.18
CA VAL A 29 8.62 16.64 28.02
C VAL A 29 7.48 17.07 27.10
N GLN A 30 7.78 17.32 25.83
CA GLN A 30 6.80 17.73 24.81
C GLN A 30 6.88 16.87 23.55
N ALA A 31 5.79 16.80 22.81
CA ALA A 31 5.70 16.04 21.57
C ALA A 31 5.74 16.93 20.33
N SER A 32 6.50 16.54 19.31
CA SER A 32 6.49 17.16 17.97
C SER A 32 5.29 16.72 17.13
N VAL A 33 4.64 15.62 17.52
CA VAL A 33 3.55 14.95 16.79
C VAL A 33 4.05 14.48 15.42
N GLY A 34 5.18 13.78 15.39
CA GLY A 34 5.87 13.33 14.17
C GLY A 34 6.69 14.44 13.48
N HIS A 35 6.78 14.37 12.15
CA HIS A 35 7.48 15.36 11.33
C HIS A 35 6.87 16.76 11.45
N ILE A 36 7.72 17.77 11.65
CA ILE A 36 7.32 19.19 11.73
C ILE A 36 7.53 19.95 10.41
N ARG A 37 8.33 19.40 9.50
CA ARG A 37 8.58 19.91 8.16
C ARG A 37 8.33 18.82 7.13
N ASP A 38 7.99 19.24 5.92
CA ASP A 38 8.05 18.39 4.73
C ASP A 38 8.37 19.28 3.52
N LEU A 39 8.76 18.64 2.41
CA LEU A 39 8.90 19.26 1.12
C LEU A 39 7.58 19.94 0.73
N ILE A 40 7.65 21.22 0.42
CA ILE A 40 6.46 21.96 -0.02
C ILE A 40 5.86 21.33 -1.28
N GLU A 41 4.54 21.45 -1.45
CA GLU A 41 3.92 21.14 -2.73
C GLU A 41 4.32 22.22 -3.75
N PRO A 42 4.76 21.88 -4.97
CA PRO A 42 5.27 22.89 -5.90
C PRO A 42 4.30 24.04 -6.22
N LYS A 43 2.99 23.76 -6.22
CA LYS A 43 1.94 24.79 -6.40
C LYS A 43 1.96 25.86 -5.30
N ASN A 44 2.43 25.53 -4.10
CA ASN A 44 2.50 26.41 -2.93
C ASN A 44 3.85 27.13 -2.81
N LEU A 45 4.82 26.87 -3.70
CA LEU A 45 6.10 27.60 -3.71
C LEU A 45 5.89 29.11 -3.91
N PRO A 46 6.75 29.95 -3.30
CA PRO A 46 6.80 31.37 -3.63
C PRO A 46 7.02 31.58 -5.14
N PRO A 47 6.34 32.55 -5.79
CA PRO A 47 6.43 32.77 -7.24
C PRO A 47 7.86 32.91 -7.78
N GLU A 48 8.75 33.50 -7.00
CA GLU A 48 10.17 33.67 -7.29
C GLU A 48 10.97 32.35 -7.32
N LEU A 49 10.55 31.34 -6.55
CA LEU A 49 11.17 30.01 -6.48
C LEU A 49 10.48 28.98 -7.39
N LYS A 50 9.45 29.38 -8.16
CA LYS A 50 8.76 28.51 -9.12
C LYS A 50 9.49 28.33 -10.45
N LYS A 51 10.61 29.03 -10.65
CA LYS A 51 11.44 28.85 -11.85
C LYS A 51 12.45 27.73 -11.62
N GLY A 52 12.74 26.96 -12.67
CA GLY A 52 13.69 25.85 -12.63
C GLY A 52 13.16 24.59 -11.93
N SER A 53 14.08 23.75 -11.49
CA SER A 53 13.84 22.44 -10.89
C SER A 53 13.04 22.49 -9.57
N LEU A 54 13.28 23.51 -8.73
CA LEU A 54 12.49 23.78 -7.52
C LEU A 54 10.99 23.91 -7.84
N GLY A 55 10.64 24.61 -8.91
CA GLY A 55 9.24 24.78 -9.35
C GLY A 55 8.55 23.48 -9.75
N LYS A 56 9.31 22.44 -10.10
CA LYS A 56 8.78 21.12 -10.49
C LYS A 56 8.76 20.13 -9.32
N PHE A 57 9.85 20.07 -8.54
CA PHE A 57 10.04 19.02 -7.52
C PHE A 57 10.04 19.54 -6.09
N SER A 58 10.19 20.86 -5.90
CA SER A 58 10.62 21.46 -4.62
C SER A 58 11.98 20.92 -4.13
N VAL A 59 12.78 20.45 -5.07
CA VAL A 59 14.16 20.00 -4.93
C VAL A 59 14.95 20.65 -6.07
N ASP A 60 16.08 21.26 -5.75
CA ASP A 60 16.96 21.84 -6.74
C ASP A 60 17.94 20.79 -7.29
N VAL A 61 17.52 20.07 -8.34
CA VAL A 61 18.32 19.00 -8.94
C VAL A 61 19.60 19.51 -9.62
N ASP A 62 19.70 20.81 -9.88
CA ASP A 62 20.85 21.42 -10.56
C ASP A 62 21.93 21.85 -9.56
N ASN A 63 21.56 22.04 -8.29
CA ASN A 63 22.45 22.49 -7.21
C ASN A 63 22.46 21.48 -6.06
N GLY A 64 22.98 20.28 -6.30
CA GLY A 64 23.22 19.29 -5.25
C GLY A 64 21.95 18.70 -4.62
N PHE A 65 20.83 18.73 -5.34
CA PHE A 65 19.53 18.21 -4.87
C PHE A 65 19.04 18.89 -3.58
N GLU A 66 19.30 20.19 -3.40
CA GLU A 66 18.87 20.91 -2.21
C GLU A 66 17.33 20.91 -2.06
N PRO A 67 16.78 20.35 -0.96
CA PRO A 67 15.34 20.30 -0.75
C PRO A 67 14.78 21.58 -0.14
N TYR A 68 13.60 22.00 -0.59
CA TYR A 68 12.89 23.13 0.01
C TYR A 68 11.84 22.66 1.03
N TYR A 69 12.28 22.57 2.29
CA TYR A 69 11.42 22.22 3.42
C TYR A 69 10.65 23.41 3.98
N VAL A 70 9.37 23.20 4.30
CA VAL A 70 8.55 24.15 5.04
C VAL A 70 7.90 23.52 6.26
N VAL A 71 7.65 24.33 7.29
CA VAL A 71 6.84 23.88 8.42
C VAL A 71 5.41 23.69 7.94
N SER A 72 4.90 22.46 8.08
CA SER A 72 3.53 22.13 7.71
C SER A 72 2.54 23.00 8.48
N ASP A 73 1.47 23.47 7.82
CA ASP A 73 0.52 24.40 8.45
C ASP A 73 -0.09 23.84 9.74
N ALA A 74 -0.37 22.53 9.77
CA ALA A 74 -0.87 21.81 10.94
C ALA A 74 0.12 21.79 12.13
N LYS A 75 1.41 22.05 11.90
CA LYS A 75 2.49 21.96 12.91
C LYS A 75 2.94 23.32 13.42
N ARG A 76 2.40 24.43 12.90
CA ARG A 76 2.78 25.79 13.32
C ARG A 76 2.59 26.03 14.82
N LYS A 77 1.47 25.58 15.38
CA LYS A 77 1.19 25.69 16.82
C LYS A 77 2.20 24.87 17.63
N THR A 78 2.40 23.61 17.28
CA THR A 78 3.40 22.73 17.93
C THR A 78 4.79 23.35 17.93
N VAL A 79 5.25 23.89 16.79
CA VAL A 79 6.55 24.57 16.70
C VAL A 79 6.60 25.81 17.59
N ALA A 80 5.53 26.60 17.67
CA ALA A 80 5.46 27.76 18.55
C ALA A 80 5.54 27.36 20.03
N ASP A 81 4.83 26.30 20.42
CA ASP A 81 4.83 25.76 21.78
C ASP A 81 6.22 25.21 22.17
N LEU A 82 6.87 24.47 21.27
CA LEU A 82 8.25 23.99 21.46
C LEU A 82 9.25 25.13 21.60
N LYS A 83 9.14 26.19 20.78
CA LYS A 83 9.99 27.39 20.90
C LYS A 83 9.80 28.09 22.24
N LYS A 84 8.55 28.18 22.71
CA LYS A 84 8.22 28.77 24.01
C LYS A 84 8.82 27.95 25.16
N ALA A 85 8.71 26.63 25.10
CA ALA A 85 9.31 25.74 26.11
C ALA A 85 10.84 25.84 26.11
N LEU A 86 11.45 25.87 24.92
CA LEU A 86 12.90 25.96 24.75
C LEU A 86 13.47 27.29 25.29
N ALA A 87 12.73 28.39 25.18
CA ALA A 87 13.15 29.69 25.70
C ALA A 87 13.33 29.71 27.24
N GLY A 88 12.66 28.79 27.96
CA GLY A 88 12.77 28.64 29.40
C GLY A 88 13.60 27.44 29.86
N ALA A 89 14.33 26.79 28.96
CA ALA A 89 15.11 25.59 29.24
C ALA A 89 16.62 25.87 29.15
N ASP A 90 17.41 25.17 29.96
CA ASP A 90 18.88 25.25 30.00
C ASP A 90 19.56 24.22 29.07
N GLU A 91 18.86 23.13 28.73
CA GLU A 91 19.31 22.09 27.79
C GLU A 91 18.11 21.58 26.96
N LEU A 92 18.38 21.10 25.74
CA LEU A 92 17.42 20.42 24.87
C LEU A 92 17.84 18.97 24.64
N TYR A 93 16.96 18.02 24.94
CA TYR A 93 17.12 16.60 24.63
C TYR A 93 16.20 16.25 23.46
N LEU A 94 16.77 15.71 22.39
CA LEU A 94 16.05 15.15 21.26
C LEU A 94 15.93 13.64 21.46
N ALA A 95 14.72 13.19 21.76
CA ALA A 95 14.40 11.85 22.24
C ALA A 95 13.51 11.10 21.25
N THR A 96 13.83 11.25 19.96
CA THR A 96 13.16 10.56 18.86
C THR A 96 13.63 9.11 18.74
N ASP A 97 12.89 8.28 18.02
CA ASP A 97 13.20 6.88 17.72
C ASP A 97 14.56 6.77 17.01
N GLU A 98 15.24 5.64 17.17
CA GLU A 98 16.60 5.41 16.67
C GLU A 98 16.65 4.90 15.22
N ASP A 99 15.65 5.22 14.42
CA ASP A 99 15.73 4.97 12.98
C ASP A 99 16.06 6.25 12.21
N ARG A 100 16.32 6.09 10.91
CA ARG A 100 16.60 7.20 9.99
C ARG A 100 15.47 8.25 9.99
N GLU A 101 14.22 7.85 10.23
CA GLU A 101 13.07 8.76 10.31
C GLU A 101 13.12 9.61 11.59
N GLY A 102 13.37 8.99 12.74
CA GLY A 102 13.52 9.67 14.02
C GLY A 102 14.74 10.60 14.05
N GLU A 103 15.84 10.21 13.40
CA GLU A 103 17.03 11.07 13.25
C GLU A 103 16.73 12.29 12.37
N ALA A 104 16.00 12.12 11.26
CA ALA A 104 15.54 13.23 10.41
C ALA A 104 14.57 14.17 11.15
N ILE A 105 13.68 13.65 12.00
CA ILE A 105 12.80 14.48 12.85
C ILE A 105 13.64 15.31 13.82
N ALA A 106 14.62 14.70 14.50
CA ALA A 106 15.54 15.40 15.40
C ALA A 106 16.31 16.50 14.65
N TRP A 107 16.81 16.22 13.46
CA TRP A 107 17.46 17.21 12.60
C TRP A 107 16.50 18.35 12.23
N HIS A 108 15.28 18.05 11.80
CA HIS A 108 14.30 19.07 11.46
C HIS A 108 13.94 19.96 12.66
N LEU A 109 13.83 19.38 13.86
CA LEU A 109 13.65 20.13 15.11
C LEU A 109 14.82 21.09 15.34
N LEU A 110 16.06 20.62 15.22
CA LEU A 110 17.25 21.45 15.37
C LEU A 110 17.24 22.66 14.42
N GLN A 111 16.93 22.42 13.14
CA GLN A 111 16.89 23.46 12.09
C GLN A 111 15.79 24.51 12.31
N VAL A 112 14.62 24.09 12.82
CA VAL A 112 13.46 24.98 13.02
C VAL A 112 13.53 25.73 14.36
N LEU A 113 13.97 25.05 15.42
CA LEU A 113 14.04 25.60 16.77
C LEU A 113 15.25 26.52 16.94
N LYS A 114 16.38 26.21 16.27
CA LYS A 114 17.65 26.96 16.36
C LYS A 114 18.05 27.22 17.83
N PRO A 115 18.21 26.15 18.62
CA PRO A 115 18.52 26.27 20.04
C PRO A 115 19.81 27.04 20.28
N LYS A 116 19.82 27.86 21.34
CA LYS A 116 21.02 28.57 21.84
C LYS A 116 21.59 27.92 23.11
N VAL A 117 21.07 26.74 23.44
CA VAL A 117 21.41 25.93 24.60
C VAL A 117 22.01 24.60 24.14
N PRO A 118 22.76 23.89 24.99
CA PRO A 118 23.29 22.57 24.65
C PRO A 118 22.17 21.62 24.19
N VAL A 119 22.42 20.90 23.11
CA VAL A 119 21.51 19.90 22.54
C VAL A 119 22.13 18.52 22.74
N LYS A 120 21.32 17.54 23.14
CA LYS A 120 21.75 16.16 23.36
C LYS A 120 20.80 15.20 22.64
N ARG A 121 21.31 14.22 21.91
CA ARG A 121 20.50 13.15 21.30
C ARG A 121 20.37 12.00 22.31
N MET A 122 19.16 11.77 22.79
CA MET A 122 18.81 10.72 23.75
C MET A 122 18.16 9.55 23.03
N VAL A 123 18.68 8.34 23.21
CA VAL A 123 18.35 7.19 22.37
C VAL A 123 18.05 5.96 23.22
N PHE A 124 17.01 5.20 22.88
CA PHE A 124 16.55 4.03 23.61
C PHE A 124 15.71 3.11 22.72
N HIS A 125 15.72 1.80 23.00
CA HIS A 125 14.96 0.79 22.25
C HIS A 125 13.69 0.31 22.98
N GLU A 126 13.49 0.74 24.22
CA GLU A 126 12.30 0.50 25.03
C GLU A 126 12.05 1.66 26.01
N ILE A 127 10.79 1.82 26.42
CA ILE A 127 10.36 2.93 27.29
C ILE A 127 10.12 2.39 28.70
N THR A 128 11.22 2.05 29.38
CA THR A 128 11.25 1.68 30.81
C THR A 128 11.98 2.74 31.61
N LYS A 129 11.79 2.76 32.94
CA LYS A 129 12.46 3.73 33.81
C LYS A 129 13.99 3.62 33.68
N GLU A 130 14.51 2.40 33.72
CA GLU A 130 15.93 2.09 33.68
C GLU A 130 16.54 2.45 32.32
N ALA A 131 15.83 2.17 31.22
CA ALA A 131 16.30 2.51 29.87
C ALA A 131 16.38 4.03 29.67
N ILE A 132 15.38 4.77 30.15
CA ILE A 132 15.35 6.24 30.04
C ILE A 132 16.41 6.90 30.94
N GLU A 133 16.63 6.38 32.15
CA GLU A 133 17.72 6.86 33.03
C GLU A 133 19.10 6.64 32.38
N ARG A 134 19.32 5.47 31.79
CA ARG A 134 20.57 5.15 31.08
C ARG A 134 20.75 6.03 29.84
N ALA A 135 19.70 6.22 29.04
CA ALA A 135 19.73 7.02 27.82
C ALA A 135 20.03 8.51 28.10
N LYS A 136 19.54 9.01 29.24
CA LYS A 136 19.83 10.37 29.71
C LYS A 136 21.31 10.57 30.05
N GLU A 137 21.99 9.54 30.58
CA GLU A 137 23.41 9.60 30.93
C GLU A 137 24.34 9.36 29.74
N ASN A 138 23.88 8.59 28.74
CA ASN A 138 24.66 8.16 27.59
C ASN A 138 24.11 8.75 26.30
N THR A 139 24.11 10.08 26.20
CA THR A 139 23.67 10.79 25.00
C THR A 139 24.73 10.78 23.92
N ARG A 140 24.32 10.83 22.65
CA ARG A 140 25.21 10.98 21.49
C ARG A 140 25.00 12.30 20.78
N GLU A 141 25.85 12.56 19.78
CA GLU A 141 25.61 13.59 18.77
C GLU A 141 24.60 13.08 17.73
N LEU A 142 24.00 14.03 16.99
CA LEU A 142 23.14 13.71 15.87
C LEU A 142 23.95 13.06 14.75
N ASP A 143 23.44 11.97 14.20
CA ASP A 143 24.06 11.24 13.11
C ASP A 143 23.60 11.82 11.77
N THR A 144 24.48 12.56 11.10
CA THR A 144 24.16 13.21 9.83
C THR A 144 24.04 12.21 8.67
N ALA A 145 24.72 11.06 8.73
CA ALA A 145 24.64 10.04 7.67
C ALA A 145 23.25 9.40 7.64
N LEU A 146 22.65 9.13 8.81
CA LEU A 146 21.26 8.69 8.92
C LEU A 146 20.27 9.72 8.38
N VAL A 147 20.50 11.02 8.65
CA VAL A 147 19.68 12.11 8.10
C VAL A 147 19.80 12.15 6.58
N ASP A 148 21.02 12.06 6.04
CA ASP A 148 21.26 12.06 4.61
C ASP A 148 20.61 10.87 3.91
N ALA A 149 20.65 9.67 4.49
CA ALA A 149 19.95 8.51 3.95
C ALA A 149 18.43 8.73 3.90
N GLN A 150 17.84 9.34 4.93
CA GLN A 150 16.42 9.67 4.95
C GLN A 150 16.06 10.75 3.91
N GLU A 151 16.85 11.82 3.82
CA GLU A 151 16.67 12.90 2.85
C GLU A 151 16.85 12.39 1.41
N THR A 152 17.83 11.52 1.17
CA THR A 152 18.04 10.82 -0.11
C THR A 152 16.78 10.07 -0.51
N ARG A 153 16.24 9.23 0.39
CA ARG A 153 15.00 8.48 0.15
C ARG A 153 13.83 9.43 -0.17
N ARG A 154 13.69 10.51 0.60
CA ARG A 154 12.60 11.48 0.43
C ARG A 154 12.66 12.19 -0.92
N ILE A 155 13.86 12.58 -1.36
CA ILE A 155 14.12 13.22 -2.66
C ILE A 155 13.92 12.21 -3.79
N LEU A 156 14.47 11.00 -3.66
CA LEU A 156 14.27 9.92 -4.62
C LEU A 156 12.79 9.69 -4.91
N ASP A 157 11.99 9.48 -3.87
CA ASP A 157 10.55 9.22 -4.01
C ASP A 157 9.82 10.43 -4.62
N ARG A 158 10.29 11.65 -4.32
CA ARG A 158 9.79 12.90 -4.92
C ARG A 158 10.07 12.94 -6.43
N LEU A 159 11.30 12.66 -6.86
CA LEU A 159 11.69 12.67 -8.27
C LEU A 159 10.95 11.59 -9.04
N TYR A 160 10.96 10.35 -8.55
CA TYR A 160 10.28 9.22 -9.16
C TYR A 160 8.78 9.50 -9.37
N GLY A 161 8.09 9.93 -8.31
CA GLY A 161 6.65 10.18 -8.36
C GLY A 161 6.27 11.33 -9.29
N TYR A 162 6.99 12.45 -9.25
CA TYR A 162 6.67 13.64 -10.06
C TYR A 162 7.03 13.50 -11.53
N GLU A 163 7.97 12.62 -11.85
CA GLU A 163 8.33 12.35 -13.23
C GLU A 163 7.42 11.31 -13.90
N ILE A 164 7.11 10.21 -13.20
CA ILE A 164 6.42 9.07 -13.82
C ILE A 164 4.90 9.23 -13.74
N SER A 165 4.35 9.80 -12.67
CA SER A 165 2.88 9.93 -12.52
C SER A 165 2.21 10.72 -13.66
N PRO A 166 2.79 11.83 -14.20
CA PRO A 166 2.24 12.50 -15.38
C PRO A 166 2.21 11.63 -16.65
N VAL A 167 3.11 10.65 -16.78
CA VAL A 167 3.07 9.67 -17.88
C VAL A 167 1.89 8.73 -17.69
N LEU A 168 1.70 8.19 -16.47
CA LEU A 168 0.54 7.37 -16.13
C LEU A 168 -0.79 8.10 -16.36
N TRP A 169 -0.88 9.38 -16.03
CA TRP A 169 -2.10 10.16 -16.25
C TRP A 169 -2.46 10.32 -17.72
N ARG A 170 -1.45 10.54 -18.57
CA ARG A 170 -1.65 10.71 -20.02
C ARG A 170 -1.94 9.39 -20.72
N LYS A 171 -1.37 8.29 -20.24
CA LYS A 171 -1.35 7.01 -20.96
C LYS A 171 -2.26 5.93 -20.37
N VAL A 172 -2.67 6.05 -19.11
CA VAL A 172 -3.51 5.05 -18.43
C VAL A 172 -4.75 5.71 -17.83
N GLY A 173 -4.58 6.67 -16.91
CA GLY A 173 -5.73 7.34 -16.30
C GLY A 173 -5.37 8.38 -15.24
N PRO A 174 -6.24 9.40 -15.04
CA PRO A 174 -5.98 10.48 -14.08
C PRO A 174 -5.99 9.97 -12.63
N GLY A 175 -5.18 10.61 -11.77
CA GLY A 175 -5.11 10.30 -10.34
C GLY A 175 -4.25 9.08 -9.97
N LEU A 176 -3.67 8.41 -10.97
CA LEU A 176 -2.71 7.33 -10.78
C LEU A 176 -1.38 7.84 -10.23
N SER A 177 -0.56 6.93 -9.72
CA SER A 177 0.65 7.29 -9.01
C SER A 177 1.70 6.24 -9.18
N ALA A 178 2.90 6.69 -9.55
CA ALA A 178 4.08 5.86 -9.55
C ALA A 178 4.85 6.07 -8.25
N GLY A 179 5.27 4.98 -7.63
CA GLY A 179 6.23 5.01 -6.53
C GLY A 179 7.07 3.76 -6.62
N ARG A 180 8.39 3.87 -6.50
CA ARG A 180 9.33 2.75 -6.74
C ARG A 180 8.89 1.45 -6.05
N VAL A 181 8.74 1.48 -4.73
CA VAL A 181 8.40 0.29 -3.93
C VAL A 181 6.93 -0.11 -4.11
N GLN A 182 6.05 0.87 -4.32
CA GLN A 182 4.64 0.64 -4.62
C GLN A 182 4.46 -0.10 -5.95
N SER A 183 5.17 0.31 -7.00
CA SER A 183 5.11 -0.28 -8.33
C SER A 183 5.64 -1.71 -8.30
N ALA A 184 6.73 -1.98 -7.58
CA ALA A 184 7.25 -3.33 -7.39
C ALA A 184 6.24 -4.24 -6.66
N ALA A 185 5.59 -3.76 -5.59
CA ALA A 185 4.56 -4.52 -4.89
C ALA A 185 3.32 -4.79 -5.75
N THR A 186 2.86 -3.80 -6.52
CA THR A 186 1.78 -4.00 -7.50
C THR A 186 2.17 -5.03 -8.56
N ARG A 187 3.41 -4.99 -9.05
CA ARG A 187 3.94 -5.95 -10.03
C ARG A 187 3.93 -7.38 -9.45
N LEU A 188 4.35 -7.60 -8.21
CA LEU A 188 4.27 -8.93 -7.58
C LEU A 188 2.86 -9.50 -7.60
N VAL A 189 1.86 -8.69 -7.26
CA VAL A 189 0.45 -9.12 -7.27
C VAL A 189 -0.04 -9.40 -8.70
N VAL A 190 0.35 -8.57 -9.67
CA VAL A 190 0.02 -8.77 -11.10
C VAL A 190 0.70 -10.01 -11.67
N ASP A 191 1.97 -10.25 -11.35
CA ASP A 191 2.73 -11.42 -11.81
C ASP A 191 2.13 -12.71 -11.27
N ARG A 192 1.75 -12.74 -9.98
CA ARG A 192 0.99 -13.88 -9.42
C ARG A 192 -0.33 -14.10 -10.14
N GLU A 193 -1.03 -13.04 -10.52
CA GLU A 193 -2.29 -13.19 -11.25
C GLU A 193 -2.06 -13.64 -12.70
N ARG A 194 -0.96 -13.22 -13.35
CA ARG A 194 -0.53 -13.75 -14.67
C ARG A 194 -0.19 -15.23 -14.60
N GLU A 195 0.50 -15.68 -13.54
CA GLU A 195 0.76 -17.11 -13.28
C GLU A 195 -0.54 -17.90 -13.19
N ARG A 196 -1.56 -17.35 -12.48
CA ARG A 196 -2.88 -17.98 -12.38
C ARG A 196 -3.65 -17.98 -13.69
N LEU A 197 -3.58 -16.90 -14.47
CA LEU A 197 -4.19 -16.79 -15.80
C LEU A 197 -3.61 -17.81 -16.80
N ALA A 198 -2.30 -18.07 -16.71
CA ALA A 198 -1.61 -19.02 -17.58
C ALA A 198 -1.72 -20.47 -17.10
N PHE A 199 -2.22 -20.69 -15.88
CA PHE A 199 -2.28 -22.01 -15.26
C PHE A 199 -3.35 -22.89 -15.92
N THR A 200 -2.96 -24.11 -16.26
CA THR A 200 -3.86 -25.17 -16.72
C THR A 200 -3.84 -26.30 -15.71
N ALA A 201 -5.01 -26.65 -15.19
CA ALA A 201 -5.13 -27.71 -14.21
C ALA A 201 -4.96 -29.11 -14.83
N ALA A 202 -4.33 -30.02 -14.08
CA ALA A 202 -4.28 -31.44 -14.35
C ALA A 202 -5.10 -32.21 -13.33
N SER A 203 -5.90 -33.16 -13.81
CA SER A 203 -6.55 -34.16 -12.96
C SER A 203 -5.60 -35.32 -12.71
N TYR A 204 -5.57 -35.79 -11.46
CA TYR A 204 -4.83 -36.97 -11.06
C TYR A 204 -5.59 -37.72 -9.97
N TRP A 205 -5.45 -39.03 -9.93
CA TRP A 205 -6.15 -39.88 -8.98
C TRP A 205 -5.17 -40.63 -8.08
N ASP A 206 -5.60 -40.88 -6.85
CA ASP A 206 -4.96 -41.83 -5.94
C ASP A 206 -6.01 -42.78 -5.32
N LEU A 207 -5.54 -43.69 -4.46
CA LEU A 207 -6.41 -44.48 -3.61
C LEU A 207 -6.15 -44.16 -2.15
N ILE A 208 -7.22 -43.97 -1.40
CA ILE A 208 -7.21 -43.91 0.06
C ILE A 208 -7.75 -45.23 0.58
N ALA A 209 -6.99 -45.91 1.43
CA ALA A 209 -7.38 -47.19 2.00
C ALA A 209 -7.31 -47.18 3.52
N GLN A 210 -8.34 -47.71 4.16
CA GLN A 210 -8.38 -47.98 5.60
C GLN A 210 -8.04 -49.43 5.87
N PHE A 211 -7.03 -49.64 6.70
CA PHE A 211 -6.56 -50.96 7.11
C PHE A 211 -6.75 -51.17 8.60
N THR A 212 -6.88 -52.44 9.00
CA THR A 212 -6.79 -52.84 10.41
C THR A 212 -5.98 -54.13 10.58
N PRO A 213 -5.14 -54.26 11.61
CA PRO A 213 -4.41 -55.49 11.88
C PRO A 213 -5.30 -56.59 12.50
N SER A 214 -6.44 -56.24 13.11
CA SER A 214 -7.40 -57.18 13.69
C SER A 214 -8.76 -56.51 13.93
N ALA A 215 -9.83 -57.29 14.11
CA ALA A 215 -11.18 -56.74 14.34
C ALA A 215 -11.27 -55.74 15.51
N ASP A 216 -10.51 -55.97 16.58
CA ASP A 216 -10.49 -55.13 17.78
C ASP A 216 -9.42 -54.01 17.76
N ALA A 217 -8.61 -53.94 16.70
CA ALA A 217 -7.54 -52.95 16.61
C ALA A 217 -8.01 -51.66 15.95
N GLN A 218 -7.33 -50.56 16.30
CA GLN A 218 -7.59 -49.26 15.70
C GLN A 218 -7.30 -49.29 14.18
N GLN A 219 -8.29 -48.87 13.40
CA GLN A 219 -8.18 -48.68 11.96
C GLN A 219 -7.28 -47.47 11.65
N PHE A 220 -6.58 -47.51 10.52
CA PHE A 220 -5.74 -46.40 10.07
C PHE A 220 -5.84 -46.17 8.56
N GLU A 221 -5.79 -44.89 8.17
CA GLU A 221 -5.79 -44.46 6.77
C GLU A 221 -4.37 -44.54 6.18
N SER A 222 -4.31 -44.90 4.91
CA SER A 222 -3.09 -44.91 4.11
C SER A 222 -3.41 -44.46 2.67
N ARG A 223 -2.38 -44.02 1.94
CA ARG A 223 -2.52 -43.56 0.54
C ARG A 223 -1.63 -44.35 -0.39
N LEU A 224 -2.14 -44.63 -1.58
CA LEU A 224 -1.36 -45.27 -2.65
C LEU A 224 -0.20 -44.36 -3.05
N VAL A 225 1.02 -44.88 -3.03
CA VAL A 225 2.23 -44.15 -3.42
C VAL A 225 2.99 -44.82 -4.56
N ARG A 226 2.84 -46.13 -4.76
CA ARG A 226 3.39 -46.83 -5.92
C ARG A 226 2.44 -47.87 -6.48
N LEU A 227 2.56 -48.11 -7.78
CA LEU A 227 1.93 -49.20 -8.51
C LEU A 227 3.00 -49.87 -9.37
N ASP A 228 3.19 -51.18 -9.20
CA ASP A 228 4.18 -51.97 -9.93
C ASP A 228 5.61 -51.39 -9.85
N GLY A 229 5.95 -50.84 -8.68
CA GLY A 229 7.23 -50.18 -8.39
C GLY A 229 7.35 -48.74 -8.90
N ALA A 230 6.43 -48.26 -9.73
CA ALA A 230 6.41 -46.89 -10.21
C ALA A 230 5.66 -45.98 -9.24
N ARG A 231 6.20 -44.79 -8.95
CA ARG A 231 5.57 -43.82 -8.03
C ARG A 231 4.29 -43.23 -8.65
N ILE A 232 3.22 -43.12 -7.87
CA ILE A 232 2.00 -42.41 -8.28
C ILE A 232 2.24 -40.90 -8.29
N ALA A 233 1.76 -40.22 -9.34
CA ALA A 233 1.86 -38.79 -9.49
C ALA A 233 0.95 -38.06 -8.50
N VAL A 234 1.47 -37.00 -7.89
CA VAL A 234 0.73 -36.06 -7.03
C VAL A 234 0.84 -34.65 -7.59
N GLY A 235 0.09 -33.68 -7.06
CA GLY A 235 0.01 -32.33 -7.65
C GLY A 235 1.35 -31.62 -7.90
N ARG A 236 2.39 -31.85 -7.09
CA ARG A 236 3.74 -31.27 -7.30
C ARG A 236 4.48 -31.82 -8.54
N ASP A 237 4.01 -32.93 -9.09
CA ASP A 237 4.62 -33.64 -10.21
C ASP A 237 4.15 -33.11 -11.57
N PHE A 238 3.21 -32.18 -11.58
CA PHE A 238 2.76 -31.45 -12.75
C PHE A 238 3.44 -30.08 -12.80
N ASP A 239 3.61 -29.54 -14.00
CA ASP A 239 3.97 -28.15 -14.24
C ASP A 239 2.71 -27.26 -14.33
N ASP A 240 2.91 -25.97 -14.64
CA ASP A 240 1.82 -24.99 -14.69
C ASP A 240 0.91 -25.15 -15.91
N LYS A 241 1.29 -26.00 -16.87
CA LYS A 241 0.51 -26.34 -18.05
C LYS A 241 -0.24 -27.67 -17.88
N GLY A 242 -0.22 -28.24 -16.68
CA GLY A 242 -0.82 -29.53 -16.38
C GLY A 242 -0.06 -30.72 -16.97
N VAL A 243 1.20 -30.53 -17.37
CA VAL A 243 2.03 -31.60 -17.94
C VAL A 243 2.84 -32.26 -16.84
N LEU A 244 2.86 -33.59 -16.83
CA LEU A 244 3.64 -34.36 -15.89
C LEU A 244 5.14 -34.19 -16.17
N LYS A 245 5.88 -33.65 -15.21
CA LYS A 245 7.33 -33.35 -15.32
C LYS A 245 8.24 -34.38 -14.64
N SER A 246 7.66 -35.41 -14.03
CA SER A 246 8.40 -36.45 -13.31
C SER A 246 8.16 -37.84 -13.93
N GLY A 247 9.04 -38.81 -13.67
CA GLY A 247 8.84 -40.22 -14.05
C GLY A 247 7.77 -40.96 -13.23
N ALA A 248 6.87 -40.23 -12.55
CA ALA A 248 5.73 -40.82 -11.85
C ALA A 248 4.66 -41.28 -12.85
N VAL A 249 3.69 -42.06 -12.38
CA VAL A 249 2.54 -42.52 -13.15
C VAL A 249 1.32 -41.77 -12.67
N ALA A 250 0.69 -41.00 -13.57
CA ALA A 250 -0.61 -40.40 -13.31
C ALA A 250 -1.71 -41.44 -13.49
N LEU A 251 -2.59 -41.58 -12.49
CA LEU A 251 -3.81 -42.38 -12.62
C LEU A 251 -4.97 -41.48 -13.04
N ASP A 252 -5.81 -42.03 -13.90
CA ASP A 252 -7.13 -41.49 -14.21
C ASP A 252 -8.21 -42.20 -13.37
N GLU A 253 -9.45 -41.71 -13.47
CA GLU A 253 -10.61 -42.25 -12.76
C GLU A 253 -10.83 -43.73 -13.03
N THR A 254 -10.75 -44.15 -14.30
CA THR A 254 -11.03 -45.54 -14.70
C THR A 254 -9.99 -46.50 -14.11
N ARG A 255 -8.71 -46.14 -14.17
CA ARG A 255 -7.63 -46.97 -13.61
C ARG A 255 -7.69 -47.00 -12.09
N ALA A 256 -7.96 -45.87 -11.43
CA ALA A 256 -8.08 -45.81 -9.98
C ALA A 256 -9.29 -46.63 -9.48
N THR A 257 -10.47 -46.44 -10.05
CA THR A 257 -11.69 -47.18 -9.66
C THR A 257 -11.56 -48.69 -9.92
N THR A 258 -10.94 -49.08 -11.04
CA THR A 258 -10.65 -50.49 -11.35
C THR A 258 -9.70 -51.09 -10.32
N LEU A 259 -8.60 -50.41 -9.99
CA LEU A 259 -7.64 -50.86 -8.98
C LEU A 259 -8.29 -50.98 -7.60
N ALA A 260 -9.12 -50.01 -7.20
CA ALA A 260 -9.87 -50.07 -5.94
C ALA A 260 -10.80 -51.29 -5.87
N ALA A 261 -11.52 -51.59 -6.97
CA ALA A 261 -12.40 -52.76 -7.03
C ALA A 261 -11.61 -54.08 -6.91
N GLN A 262 -10.47 -54.19 -7.58
CA GLN A 262 -9.60 -55.36 -7.51
C GLN A 262 -9.02 -55.59 -6.11
N LEU A 263 -8.66 -54.52 -5.40
CA LEU A 263 -8.12 -54.62 -4.04
C LEU A 263 -9.15 -55.09 -3.00
N ARG A 264 -10.45 -55.03 -3.30
CA ARG A 264 -11.52 -55.59 -2.44
C ARG A 264 -11.66 -57.10 -2.57
N ASP A 265 -11.02 -57.73 -3.55
CA ASP A 265 -11.03 -59.18 -3.69
C ASP A 265 -10.36 -59.82 -2.46
N PRO A 266 -11.05 -60.71 -1.71
CA PRO A 266 -10.48 -61.41 -0.56
C PRO A 266 -9.22 -62.23 -0.86
N ALA A 267 -8.97 -62.58 -2.13
CA ALA A 267 -7.75 -63.27 -2.56
C ALA A 267 -6.52 -62.35 -2.61
N THR A 268 -6.71 -61.03 -2.54
CA THR A 268 -5.61 -60.05 -2.55
C THR A 268 -4.86 -60.08 -1.21
N ALA A 269 -3.58 -60.44 -1.25
CA ALA A 269 -2.74 -60.41 -0.06
C ALA A 269 -2.42 -58.96 0.35
N LEU A 270 -2.64 -58.65 1.63
CA LEU A 270 -2.36 -57.35 2.24
C LEU A 270 -1.35 -57.54 3.36
N THR A 271 -0.14 -57.04 3.16
CA THR A 271 0.98 -57.29 4.09
C THR A 271 1.75 -56.02 4.38
N VAL A 272 2.20 -55.86 5.62
CA VAL A 272 3.14 -54.80 5.99
C VAL A 272 4.50 -55.11 5.36
N ALA A 273 4.92 -54.29 4.40
CA ALA A 273 6.18 -54.45 3.69
C ALA A 273 7.35 -53.88 4.48
N SER A 274 7.18 -52.72 5.12
CA SER A 274 8.18 -52.11 5.99
C SER A 274 7.56 -51.25 7.07
N VAL A 275 8.25 -51.13 8.21
CA VAL A 275 7.93 -50.20 9.30
C VAL A 275 9.18 -49.42 9.67
N GLU A 276 9.22 -48.15 9.32
CA GLU A 276 10.33 -47.25 9.65
C GLU A 276 9.92 -46.24 10.72
N SER A 277 10.77 -46.01 11.72
CA SER A 277 10.59 -44.93 12.67
C SER A 277 11.78 -43.99 12.61
N LYS A 278 11.55 -42.72 12.27
CA LYS A 278 12.58 -41.70 12.18
C LYS A 278 12.38 -40.64 13.26
N PRO A 279 13.36 -40.41 14.15
CA PRO A 279 13.28 -39.31 15.09
C PRO A 279 13.35 -37.98 14.34
N TYR A 280 12.58 -36.99 14.79
CA TYR A 280 12.65 -35.63 14.27
C TYR A 280 12.86 -34.64 15.42
N THR A 281 13.39 -33.47 15.07
CA THR A 281 13.58 -32.36 16.00
C THR A 281 13.15 -31.08 15.32
N ARG A 282 12.28 -30.31 15.97
CA ARG A 282 11.83 -29.00 15.51
C ARG A 282 12.36 -27.93 16.45
N ARG A 283 13.03 -26.94 15.87
CA ARG A 283 13.58 -25.81 16.62
C ARG A 283 12.54 -24.71 16.83
N PRO A 284 12.59 -23.99 17.96
CA PRO A 284 11.77 -22.80 18.15
C PRO A 284 12.13 -21.73 17.14
N ALA A 285 11.11 -21.04 16.66
CA ALA A 285 11.27 -19.94 15.73
C ALA A 285 11.89 -18.71 16.43
N ALA A 286 12.52 -17.84 15.65
CA ALA A 286 13.20 -16.66 16.18
C ALA A 286 12.21 -15.66 16.80
N PRO A 287 12.67 -14.79 17.73
CA PRO A 287 11.92 -13.62 18.20
C PRO A 287 11.41 -12.77 17.03
N PHE A 288 10.36 -11.99 17.27
CA PHE A 288 9.73 -11.22 16.20
C PHE A 288 10.65 -10.11 15.67
N THR A 289 10.77 -10.06 14.35
CA THR A 289 11.07 -8.86 13.56
C THR A 289 9.75 -8.20 13.15
N THR A 290 9.80 -7.02 12.53
CA THR A 290 8.60 -6.36 12.02
C THR A 290 7.89 -7.19 10.95
N SER A 291 8.64 -7.78 10.03
CA SER A 291 8.07 -8.62 8.97
C SER A 291 7.37 -9.85 9.56
N THR A 292 8.06 -10.60 10.42
CA THR A 292 7.50 -11.82 11.02
C THR A 292 6.33 -11.53 11.97
N LEU A 293 6.31 -10.38 12.65
CA LEU A 293 5.17 -9.94 13.45
C LEU A 293 3.94 -9.66 12.56
N GLN A 294 4.11 -8.92 11.46
CA GLN A 294 3.02 -8.63 10.52
C GLN A 294 2.46 -9.92 9.89
N GLN A 295 3.35 -10.86 9.54
CA GLN A 295 2.96 -12.17 9.02
C GLN A 295 2.12 -12.96 10.03
N GLU A 296 2.62 -13.17 11.25
CA GLU A 296 1.90 -13.99 12.25
C GLU A 296 0.63 -13.30 12.78
N ALA A 297 0.61 -11.96 12.87
CA ALA A 297 -0.60 -11.22 13.18
C ALA A 297 -1.66 -11.37 12.07
N GLY A 298 -1.25 -11.34 10.80
CA GLY A 298 -2.14 -11.61 9.67
C GLY A 298 -2.69 -13.03 9.64
N ARG A 299 -1.84 -14.03 9.96
CA ARG A 299 -2.23 -15.45 9.97
C ARG A 299 -3.11 -15.82 11.17
N LYS A 300 -2.72 -15.42 12.38
CA LYS A 300 -3.39 -15.84 13.63
C LYS A 300 -4.46 -14.88 14.12
N LEU A 301 -4.24 -13.57 13.97
CA LEU A 301 -5.15 -12.54 14.49
C LEU A 301 -6.03 -11.92 13.40
N ARG A 302 -5.77 -12.24 12.12
CA ARG A 302 -6.43 -11.65 10.94
C ARG A 302 -6.27 -10.13 10.88
N PHE A 303 -5.19 -9.59 11.44
CA PHE A 303 -4.89 -8.15 11.37
C PHE A 303 -4.25 -7.81 10.03
N SER A 304 -4.60 -6.65 9.47
CA SER A 304 -3.80 -6.08 8.38
C SER A 304 -2.42 -5.64 8.89
N ALA A 305 -1.46 -5.46 7.99
CA ALA A 305 -0.14 -4.93 8.32
C ALA A 305 -0.26 -3.52 8.94
N ARG A 306 -1.17 -2.68 8.42
CA ARG A 306 -1.47 -1.35 8.97
C ARG A 306 -2.00 -1.44 10.40
N GLN A 307 -2.96 -2.32 10.65
CA GLN A 307 -3.54 -2.51 11.98
C GLN A 307 -2.50 -3.04 12.97
N THR A 308 -1.70 -4.02 12.56
CA THR A 308 -0.63 -4.61 13.38
C THR A 308 0.36 -3.53 13.83
N MET A 309 0.82 -2.68 12.91
CA MET A 309 1.78 -1.62 13.25
C MET A 309 1.17 -0.52 14.12
N SER A 310 -0.11 -0.19 13.93
CA SER A 310 -0.82 0.78 14.79
C SER A 310 -0.93 0.29 16.24
N VAL A 311 -1.31 -0.98 16.42
CA VAL A 311 -1.42 -1.61 17.75
C VAL A 311 -0.04 -1.75 18.40
N ALA A 312 0.96 -2.22 17.64
CA ALA A 312 2.34 -2.33 18.13
C ALA A 312 2.91 -0.98 18.54
N GLN A 313 2.62 0.10 17.80
CA GLN A 313 3.00 1.45 18.17
C GLN A 313 2.36 1.86 19.51
N GLY A 314 1.07 1.60 19.70
CA GLY A 314 0.40 1.83 20.98
C GLY A 314 1.05 1.07 22.13
N LEU A 315 1.40 -0.20 21.93
CA LEU A 315 2.09 -1.01 22.95
C LEU A 315 3.48 -0.46 23.28
N TYR A 316 4.26 -0.04 22.29
CA TYR A 316 5.60 0.53 22.49
C TYR A 316 5.55 1.86 23.22
N GLU A 317 4.70 2.80 22.80
CA GLU A 317 4.61 4.14 23.39
C GLU A 317 4.14 4.14 24.86
N ASN A 318 3.44 3.07 25.26
CA ASN A 318 3.02 2.81 26.64
C ASN A 318 3.98 1.85 27.40
N GLY A 319 5.13 1.51 26.83
CA GLY A 319 6.19 0.74 27.49
C GLY A 319 5.89 -0.75 27.69
N TYR A 320 5.02 -1.35 26.87
CA TYR A 320 4.73 -2.79 26.92
C TYR A 320 5.68 -3.64 26.10
N ILE A 321 6.14 -3.15 24.95
CA ILE A 321 7.05 -3.86 24.05
C ILE A 321 8.23 -2.96 23.64
N THR A 322 9.30 -3.59 23.17
CA THR A 322 10.41 -2.91 22.48
C THR A 322 9.97 -2.29 21.15
N TYR A 323 10.84 -1.48 20.55
CA TYR A 323 10.56 -0.80 19.31
C TYR A 323 10.14 -1.75 18.18
N MET A 324 8.99 -1.47 17.56
CA MET A 324 8.31 -2.38 16.63
C MET A 324 8.81 -2.31 15.18
N ARG A 325 9.77 -1.44 14.87
CA ARG A 325 10.39 -1.31 13.54
C ARG A 325 11.85 -1.78 13.61
N THR A 326 12.01 -3.08 13.42
CA THR A 326 13.28 -3.80 13.58
C THR A 326 13.34 -4.97 12.61
N ASP A 327 14.49 -5.15 11.99
CA ASP A 327 14.89 -6.33 11.22
C ASP A 327 15.75 -7.31 12.03
N SER A 328 16.10 -6.94 13.27
CA SER A 328 16.87 -7.76 14.19
C SER A 328 15.99 -8.73 14.95
N ALA A 329 16.38 -10.00 14.97
CA ALA A 329 15.80 -11.03 15.83
C ALA A 329 16.61 -11.22 17.14
N THR A 330 17.59 -10.36 17.39
CA THR A 330 18.49 -10.47 18.53
C THR A 330 17.77 -10.08 19.81
N LEU A 331 18.03 -10.82 20.90
CA LEU A 331 17.60 -10.45 22.26
C LEU A 331 18.81 -10.04 23.09
N SER A 332 18.62 -9.05 23.96
CA SER A 332 19.57 -8.67 25.00
C SER A 332 19.75 -9.79 26.01
N ALA A 333 20.89 -9.81 26.71
CA ALA A 333 21.14 -10.79 27.77
C ALA A 333 20.06 -10.76 28.86
N GLN A 334 19.55 -9.57 29.17
CA GLN A 334 18.46 -9.36 30.10
C GLN A 334 17.15 -10.01 29.62
N ALA A 335 16.77 -9.75 28.36
CA ALA A 335 15.56 -10.34 27.77
C ALA A 335 15.63 -11.87 27.67
N ILE A 336 16.81 -12.41 27.32
CA ILE A 336 17.07 -13.85 27.32
C ILE A 336 16.81 -14.43 28.71
N ASN A 337 17.35 -13.82 29.75
CA ASN A 337 17.16 -14.29 31.13
C ASN A 337 15.70 -14.19 31.57
N ALA A 338 15.01 -13.10 31.23
CA ALA A 338 13.59 -12.92 31.52
C ALA A 338 12.72 -14.00 30.84
N ALA A 339 12.95 -14.25 29.55
CA ALA A 339 12.25 -15.27 28.78
C ALA A 339 12.47 -16.69 29.35
N ARG A 340 13.72 -17.04 29.67
CA ARG A 340 14.09 -18.34 30.27
C ARG A 340 13.46 -18.53 31.64
N THR A 341 13.47 -17.49 32.47
CA THR A 341 12.87 -17.52 33.82
C THR A 341 11.36 -17.73 33.74
N GLN A 342 10.68 -17.01 32.85
CA GLN A 342 9.24 -17.16 32.63
C GLN A 342 8.88 -18.54 32.07
N ALA A 343 9.62 -19.04 31.09
CA ALA A 343 9.41 -20.38 30.56
C ALA A 343 9.62 -21.46 31.63
N ALA A 344 10.66 -21.36 32.46
CA ALA A 344 10.91 -22.31 33.54
C ALA A 344 9.78 -22.32 34.58
N ALA A 345 9.28 -21.13 34.94
CA ALA A 345 8.21 -20.97 35.92
C ALA A 345 6.86 -21.54 35.42
N LEU A 346 6.57 -21.39 34.12
CA LEU A 346 5.27 -21.78 33.54
C LEU A 346 5.24 -23.21 33.01
N TYR A 347 6.36 -23.69 32.46
CA TYR A 347 6.41 -24.96 31.73
C TYR A 347 7.39 -25.99 32.31
N GLY A 348 8.14 -25.63 33.35
CA GLY A 348 9.12 -26.51 34.00
C GLY A 348 10.56 -26.29 33.50
N ALA A 349 11.53 -26.59 34.36
CA ALA A 349 12.96 -26.35 34.09
C ALA A 349 13.51 -27.23 32.96
N ASP A 350 12.93 -28.40 32.73
CA ASP A 350 13.25 -29.34 31.64
C ASP A 350 12.89 -28.80 30.25
N THR A 351 12.04 -27.78 30.18
CA THR A 351 11.70 -27.09 28.93
C THR A 351 12.71 -26.01 28.52
N ILE A 352 13.80 -25.85 29.29
CA ILE A 352 14.84 -24.85 29.03
C ILE A 352 16.14 -25.55 28.60
N PRO A 353 16.74 -25.15 27.45
CA PRO A 353 18.03 -25.69 27.05
C PRO A 353 19.15 -25.16 27.96
N ASP A 354 20.19 -25.97 28.17
CA ASP A 354 21.34 -25.61 29.02
C ASP A 354 21.98 -24.27 28.62
N LYS A 355 22.15 -24.06 27.31
CA LYS A 355 22.71 -22.84 26.75
C LYS A 355 21.60 -21.90 26.25
N PRO A 356 21.71 -20.58 26.49
CA PRO A 356 20.81 -19.61 25.88
C PRO A 356 20.81 -19.69 24.36
N ARG A 357 19.66 -19.40 23.74
CA ARG A 357 19.55 -19.35 22.29
C ARG A 357 19.81 -17.93 21.81
N VAL A 358 20.76 -17.81 20.88
CA VAL A 358 21.08 -16.54 20.22
C VAL A 358 20.66 -16.65 18.77
N TYR A 359 19.89 -15.66 18.33
CA TYR A 359 19.43 -15.53 16.95
C TYR A 359 20.14 -14.33 16.35
N ALA A 360 21.08 -14.58 15.43
CA ALA A 360 21.78 -13.51 14.71
C ALA A 360 21.01 -13.14 13.44
N GLY A 361 20.93 -11.84 13.15
CA GLY A 361 20.44 -11.34 11.86
C GLY A 361 21.36 -11.75 10.71
N LYS A 362 20.80 -11.85 9.49
CA LYS A 362 21.56 -12.18 8.27
C LYS A 362 22.22 -10.95 7.64
N ASN A 363 21.75 -9.74 7.92
CA ASN A 363 22.13 -8.53 7.19
C ASN A 363 22.69 -7.45 8.11
N LYS A 364 24.01 -7.18 7.99
CA LYS A 364 24.67 -6.03 8.61
C LYS A 364 24.22 -4.70 8.03
N SER A 365 23.00 -4.26 8.34
CA SER A 365 22.55 -2.89 8.06
C SER A 365 23.07 -1.95 9.15
N ALA A 366 23.40 -0.70 8.81
CA ALA A 366 23.71 0.36 9.79
C ALA A 366 22.55 0.60 10.79
N GLN A 367 21.35 0.05 10.53
CA GLN A 367 20.20 0.06 11.44
C GLN A 367 20.16 -1.10 12.46
N GLU A 368 21.13 -2.04 12.44
CA GLU A 368 21.20 -3.23 13.32
C GLU A 368 21.37 -2.93 14.83
N ALA A 369 21.31 -1.67 15.27
CA ALA A 369 21.31 -1.33 16.69
C ALA A 369 20.04 -1.80 17.42
N HIS A 370 19.01 -2.27 16.72
CA HIS A 370 17.71 -2.59 17.32
C HIS A 370 17.66 -4.03 17.88
N GLU A 371 16.90 -4.20 18.95
CA GLU A 371 16.53 -5.52 19.49
C GLU A 371 15.30 -6.07 18.74
N ALA A 372 15.01 -7.36 18.91
CA ALA A 372 13.74 -7.96 18.49
C ALA A 372 12.54 -7.31 19.17
N ILE A 373 11.36 -7.48 18.57
CA ILE A 373 10.08 -7.11 19.16
C ILE A 373 9.73 -8.12 20.26
N ARG A 374 9.80 -7.68 21.51
CA ARG A 374 9.61 -8.47 22.73
C ARG A 374 8.89 -7.66 23.80
N PRO A 375 8.38 -8.28 24.88
CA PRO A 375 7.92 -7.53 26.05
C PRO A 375 9.05 -6.66 26.65
N SER A 376 8.72 -5.46 27.12
CA SER A 376 9.66 -4.55 27.77
C SER A 376 10.00 -4.93 29.21
N GLY A 377 11.14 -4.44 29.69
CA GLY A 377 11.58 -4.54 31.09
C GLY A 377 12.39 -5.78 31.43
N GLU A 378 13.06 -5.74 32.58
CA GLU A 378 13.90 -6.84 33.08
C GLU A 378 13.08 -8.07 33.47
N THR A 379 11.81 -7.85 33.83
CA THR A 379 10.82 -8.89 34.09
C THR A 379 9.62 -8.65 33.19
N PHE A 380 9.30 -9.63 32.34
CA PHE A 380 8.15 -9.52 31.45
C PHE A 380 6.86 -9.64 32.24
N ARG A 381 5.96 -8.66 32.05
CA ARG A 381 4.59 -8.75 32.54
C ARG A 381 3.86 -9.88 31.80
N THR A 382 3.30 -10.82 32.51
CA THR A 382 2.57 -11.94 31.92
C THR A 382 1.27 -11.44 31.26
N PRO A 383 0.76 -12.14 30.22
CA PRO A 383 -0.54 -11.81 29.65
C PRO A 383 -1.64 -11.79 30.72
N SER A 384 -1.64 -12.71 31.67
CA SER A 384 -2.60 -12.74 32.79
C SER A 384 -2.59 -11.46 33.62
N GLU A 385 -1.43 -10.91 33.95
CA GLU A 385 -1.31 -9.65 34.71
C GLU A 385 -1.84 -8.44 33.93
N LEU A 386 -1.65 -8.44 32.61
CA LEU A 386 -2.12 -7.36 31.74
C LEU A 386 -3.57 -7.52 31.26
N SER A 387 -4.20 -8.65 31.55
CA SER A 387 -5.57 -8.96 31.12
C SER A 387 -6.61 -8.00 31.69
N SER A 388 -6.28 -7.20 32.71
CA SER A 388 -7.13 -6.16 33.30
C SER A 388 -6.83 -4.74 32.77
N VAL A 389 -5.69 -4.54 32.10
CA VAL A 389 -5.21 -3.24 31.60
C VAL A 389 -5.28 -3.16 30.07
N LEU A 390 -4.77 -4.19 29.38
CA LEU A 390 -4.86 -4.31 27.93
C LEU A 390 -6.20 -4.96 27.56
N ARG A 391 -6.84 -4.46 26.49
CA ARG A 391 -8.13 -4.96 25.99
C ARG A 391 -8.06 -5.16 24.48
N GLY A 392 -8.92 -6.03 23.96
CA GLY A 392 -9.11 -6.22 22.53
C GLY A 392 -7.82 -6.54 21.78
N ASN A 393 -7.49 -5.72 20.78
CA ASN A 393 -6.37 -5.99 19.87
C ASN A 393 -5.00 -5.80 20.54
N ASP A 394 -4.87 -4.85 21.47
CA ASP A 394 -3.62 -4.60 22.20
C ASP A 394 -3.20 -5.82 23.01
N PHE A 395 -4.16 -6.43 23.71
CA PHE A 395 -3.93 -7.67 24.47
C PHE A 395 -3.53 -8.83 23.55
N LYS A 396 -4.27 -9.04 22.47
CA LYS A 396 -4.00 -10.14 21.52
C LYS A 396 -2.60 -10.04 20.90
N LEU A 397 -2.18 -8.83 20.50
CA LEU A 397 -0.86 -8.63 19.91
C LEU A 397 0.26 -8.76 20.95
N TYR A 398 0.05 -8.22 22.16
CA TYR A 398 1.01 -8.39 23.26
C TYR A 398 1.18 -9.87 23.62
N GLU A 399 0.09 -10.62 23.76
CA GLU A 399 0.13 -12.06 24.06
C GLU A 399 0.89 -12.84 22.98
N LEU A 400 0.66 -12.51 21.70
CA LEU A 400 1.39 -13.11 20.59
C LEU A 400 2.90 -12.86 20.70
N ILE A 401 3.29 -11.61 20.93
CA ILE A 401 4.70 -11.19 21.10
C ILE A 401 5.34 -11.89 22.30
N TRP A 402 4.63 -11.94 23.43
CA TRP A 402 5.09 -12.60 24.64
C TRP A 402 5.31 -14.10 24.42
N LYS A 403 4.34 -14.81 23.83
CA LYS A 403 4.45 -16.26 23.56
C LYS A 403 5.62 -16.58 22.63
N ARG A 404 5.80 -15.80 21.57
CA ARG A 404 6.93 -15.97 20.62
C ARG A 404 8.27 -15.77 21.30
N THR A 405 8.40 -14.73 22.13
CA THR A 405 9.65 -14.42 22.84
C THR A 405 10.02 -15.53 23.83
N VAL A 406 9.05 -15.98 24.64
CA VAL A 406 9.26 -17.07 25.61
C VAL A 406 9.61 -18.37 24.90
N ALA A 407 8.85 -18.76 23.88
CA ALA A 407 9.10 -19.96 23.08
C ALA A 407 10.49 -19.96 22.42
N SER A 408 10.99 -18.79 21.99
CA SER A 408 12.30 -18.66 21.36
C SER A 408 13.46 -19.12 22.26
N GLN A 409 13.28 -19.16 23.58
CA GLN A 409 14.30 -19.60 24.53
C GLN A 409 14.07 -21.01 25.10
N MET A 410 13.03 -21.70 24.65
CA MET A 410 12.68 -23.05 25.11
C MET A 410 13.43 -24.16 24.34
N ALA A 411 13.35 -25.38 24.84
CA ALA A 411 13.98 -26.56 24.25
C ALA A 411 13.31 -26.95 22.92
N ASP A 412 14.05 -27.66 22.06
CA ASP A 412 13.51 -28.17 20.79
C ASP A 412 12.36 -29.15 21.06
N ALA A 413 11.35 -29.15 20.19
CA ALA A 413 10.35 -30.21 20.19
C ALA A 413 10.97 -31.47 19.55
N LYS A 414 10.74 -32.63 20.14
CA LYS A 414 11.26 -33.92 19.67
C LYS A 414 10.14 -34.93 19.54
N GLY A 415 10.23 -35.77 18.53
CA GLY A 415 9.30 -36.86 18.34
C GLY A 415 9.83 -37.89 17.37
N SER A 416 8.96 -38.80 16.96
CA SER A 416 9.24 -39.77 15.92
C SER A 416 8.09 -39.80 14.94
N THR A 417 8.42 -39.88 13.65
CA THR A 417 7.47 -40.19 12.60
C THR A 417 7.63 -41.66 12.24
N ALA A 418 6.59 -42.43 12.47
CA ALA A 418 6.48 -43.81 11.99
C ALA A 418 5.87 -43.79 10.59
N THR A 419 6.52 -44.45 9.64
CA THR A 419 6.05 -44.65 8.27
C THR A 419 5.90 -46.13 8.03
N VAL A 420 4.71 -46.54 7.60
CA VAL A 420 4.36 -47.93 7.32
C VAL A 420 4.07 -48.05 5.84
N THR A 421 4.76 -48.96 5.17
CA THR A 421 4.48 -49.33 3.78
C THR A 421 3.67 -50.62 3.77
N ILE A 422 2.50 -50.63 3.14
CA ILE A 422 1.64 -51.79 2.97
C ILE A 422 1.72 -52.21 1.51
N LYS A 423 2.04 -53.49 1.27
CA LYS A 423 1.97 -54.11 -0.04
C LYS A 423 0.63 -54.82 -0.19
N ALA A 424 -0.11 -54.44 -1.22
CA ALA A 424 -1.41 -54.99 -1.57
C ALA A 424 -1.35 -55.59 -2.98
N GLY A 425 -1.49 -56.92 -3.07
CA GLY A 425 -1.42 -57.66 -4.32
C GLY A 425 -0.54 -58.92 -4.27
N PRO A 426 -0.41 -59.64 -5.39
CA PRO A 426 -0.89 -59.27 -6.72
C PRO A 426 -2.42 -59.22 -6.81
N THR A 427 -2.97 -58.25 -7.55
CA THR A 427 -4.39 -58.21 -7.93
C THR A 427 -4.68 -59.27 -9.01
N VAL A 428 -5.94 -59.37 -9.43
CA VAL A 428 -6.36 -60.24 -10.56
C VAL A 428 -5.54 -59.97 -11.83
N ASP A 429 -5.17 -58.70 -12.06
CA ASP A 429 -4.35 -58.27 -13.20
C ASP A 429 -2.83 -58.36 -12.93
N LYS A 430 -2.43 -59.00 -11.83
CA LYS A 430 -1.05 -59.17 -11.37
C LYS A 430 -0.35 -57.86 -10.94
N SER A 431 -1.10 -56.78 -10.75
CA SER A 431 -0.54 -55.53 -10.25
C SER A 431 -0.29 -55.57 -8.74
N ILE A 432 0.75 -54.86 -8.30
CA ILE A 432 1.13 -54.71 -6.89
C ILE A 432 1.04 -53.24 -6.53
N ALA A 433 0.14 -52.91 -5.61
CA ALA A 433 -0.04 -51.58 -5.05
C ALA A 433 0.77 -51.43 -3.74
N GLU A 434 1.44 -50.30 -3.56
CA GLU A 434 2.07 -49.92 -2.29
C GLU A 434 1.36 -48.71 -1.70
N PHE A 435 0.79 -48.90 -0.51
CA PHE A 435 0.19 -47.84 0.30
C PHE A 435 1.17 -47.39 1.37
N VAL A 436 1.14 -46.10 1.72
CA VAL A 436 1.90 -45.54 2.83
C VAL A 436 0.98 -44.85 3.80
N ALA A 437 1.15 -45.18 5.08
CA ALA A 437 0.62 -44.43 6.21
C ALA A 437 1.78 -43.80 6.97
N SER A 438 1.59 -42.60 7.52
CA SER A 438 2.57 -41.97 8.40
C SER A 438 1.88 -41.35 9.61
N GLY A 439 2.43 -41.60 10.79
CA GLY A 439 1.96 -41.07 12.06
C GLY A 439 3.10 -40.41 12.81
N THR A 440 2.87 -39.19 13.29
CA THR A 440 3.87 -38.45 14.06
C THR A 440 3.47 -38.40 15.52
N VAL A 441 4.38 -38.81 16.41
CA VAL A 441 4.21 -38.75 17.86
C VAL A 441 5.21 -37.76 18.43
N ILE A 442 4.71 -36.72 19.10
CA ILE A 442 5.55 -35.78 19.86
C ILE A 442 5.94 -36.44 21.19
N THR A 443 7.20 -36.83 21.32
CA THR A 443 7.75 -37.39 22.58
C THR A 443 8.10 -36.31 23.61
N PHE A 444 8.43 -35.11 23.15
CA PHE A 444 8.76 -33.96 23.98
C PHE A 444 8.34 -32.68 23.27
N ARG A 445 7.40 -31.94 23.86
CA ARG A 445 6.80 -30.77 23.18
C ARG A 445 7.75 -29.57 23.12
N GLY A 446 8.65 -29.42 24.10
CA GLY A 446 9.56 -28.27 24.16
C GLY A 446 8.82 -26.93 23.99
N PHE A 447 9.27 -26.09 23.08
CA PHE A 447 8.66 -24.79 22.79
C PHE A 447 7.18 -24.83 22.33
N LEU A 448 6.68 -25.98 21.85
CA LEU A 448 5.28 -26.14 21.42
C LEU A 448 4.27 -26.06 22.59
N HIS A 449 4.72 -26.02 23.84
CA HIS A 449 3.87 -25.65 24.98
C HIS A 449 3.43 -24.17 24.93
N ALA A 450 4.27 -23.30 24.40
CA ALA A 450 4.04 -21.85 24.40
C ALA A 450 3.56 -21.35 23.03
N TYR A 451 4.15 -21.86 21.94
CA TYR A 451 3.94 -21.26 20.63
C TYR A 451 4.17 -22.22 19.47
N GLU A 452 3.34 -22.11 18.44
CA GLU A 452 3.50 -22.77 17.14
C GLU A 452 3.29 -21.75 16.01
N GLU A 453 4.25 -21.68 15.08
CA GLU A 453 4.18 -20.78 13.92
C GLU A 453 3.15 -21.24 12.90
N SER A 454 2.38 -20.31 12.37
CA SER A 454 1.45 -20.57 11.28
C SER A 454 2.17 -20.57 9.93
N ARG A 455 1.73 -21.41 9.00
CA ARG A 455 2.24 -21.44 7.63
C ARG A 455 1.25 -20.79 6.67
N ASP A 456 1.77 -20.18 5.61
CA ASP A 456 0.94 -19.77 4.48
C ASP A 456 0.48 -21.01 3.72
N GLU A 457 -0.60 -20.85 2.94
CA GLU A 457 -1.07 -21.90 2.06
C GLU A 457 -0.01 -22.19 0.99
N GLU A 458 0.45 -23.44 0.92
CA GLU A 458 1.38 -23.91 -0.08
C GLU A 458 0.62 -24.58 -1.22
N ARG A 459 1.07 -24.32 -2.46
CA ARG A 459 0.44 -24.88 -3.66
C ARG A 459 0.56 -26.40 -3.67
N ASN A 460 -0.56 -27.08 -3.94
CA ASN A 460 -0.63 -28.55 -3.97
C ASN A 460 -0.06 -29.22 -2.70
N ALA A 461 -0.11 -28.54 -1.55
CA ALA A 461 0.38 -29.10 -0.30
C ALA A 461 -0.38 -30.39 0.04
N ALA A 462 0.38 -31.44 0.34
CA ALA A 462 -0.20 -32.61 0.97
C ALA A 462 -0.70 -32.23 2.36
N ALA A 463 -1.82 -32.83 2.79
CA ALA A 463 -2.26 -32.69 4.17
C ALA A 463 -1.09 -33.04 5.11
N GLU A 464 -0.75 -32.12 6.02
CA GLU A 464 0.26 -32.40 7.05
C GLU A 464 -0.16 -33.66 7.80
N PRO A 465 0.78 -34.58 8.11
CA PRO A 465 0.46 -35.76 8.88
C PRO A 465 -0.08 -35.30 10.22
N ALA A 466 -1.36 -35.58 10.48
CA ALA A 466 -1.98 -35.29 11.77
C ALA A 466 -1.17 -35.97 12.88
N GLU A 467 -1.28 -35.48 14.12
CA GLU A 467 -0.92 -36.29 15.30
C GLU A 467 -1.84 -37.51 15.32
N ALA A 468 -1.47 -38.52 14.54
CA ALA A 468 -2.18 -39.77 14.36
C ALA A 468 -1.28 -40.87 14.90
N LYS A 469 -1.79 -41.55 15.93
CA LYS A 469 -1.15 -42.76 16.43
C LYS A 469 -1.46 -43.88 15.44
N LEU A 470 -0.42 -44.41 14.79
CA LEU A 470 -0.52 -45.67 14.06
C LEU A 470 -0.58 -46.83 15.07
N PRO A 471 -1.33 -47.91 14.78
CA PRO A 471 -1.25 -49.13 15.58
C PRO A 471 0.17 -49.71 15.54
N GLN A 472 0.51 -50.53 16.53
CA GLN A 472 1.78 -51.24 16.53
C GLN A 472 1.74 -52.33 15.45
N LEU A 473 2.63 -52.20 14.46
CA LEU A 473 2.71 -53.09 13.30
C LEU A 473 4.10 -53.71 13.19
N THR A 474 4.18 -54.91 12.63
CA THR A 474 5.44 -55.62 12.36
C THR A 474 5.55 -55.95 10.88
N GLU A 475 6.77 -55.96 10.34
CA GLU A 475 7.01 -56.38 8.97
C GLU A 475 6.53 -57.82 8.72
N GLY A 476 5.91 -58.04 7.57
CA GLY A 476 5.28 -59.31 7.20
C GLY A 476 3.88 -59.54 7.79
N GLN A 477 3.40 -58.67 8.69
CA GLN A 477 2.07 -58.79 9.28
C GLN A 477 0.97 -58.67 8.23
N SER A 478 -0.02 -59.56 8.28
CA SER A 478 -1.23 -59.48 7.44
C SER A 478 -2.20 -58.43 7.98
N LEU A 479 -2.86 -57.71 7.07
CA LEU A 479 -3.87 -56.70 7.38
C LEU A 479 -5.21 -57.05 6.75
N THR A 480 -6.28 -56.49 7.30
CA THR A 480 -7.62 -56.51 6.70
C THR A 480 -7.90 -55.15 6.08
N LEU A 481 -8.33 -55.14 4.82
CA LEU A 481 -8.89 -53.94 4.18
C LEU A 481 -10.31 -53.71 4.71
N VAL A 482 -10.54 -52.56 5.31
CA VAL A 482 -11.86 -52.11 5.76
C VAL A 482 -12.57 -51.41 4.61
N GLU A 483 -11.87 -50.46 3.99
CA GLU A 483 -12.39 -49.64 2.91
C GLU A 483 -11.27 -49.19 1.98
N VAL A 484 -11.57 -49.07 0.68
CA VAL A 484 -10.70 -48.41 -0.31
C VAL A 484 -11.55 -47.53 -1.20
N GLU A 485 -11.14 -46.29 -1.36
CA GLU A 485 -11.79 -45.27 -2.18
C GLU A 485 -10.81 -44.76 -3.24
N ALA A 486 -11.30 -44.64 -4.48
CA ALA A 486 -10.58 -43.92 -5.53
C ALA A 486 -10.92 -42.44 -5.42
N LYS A 487 -9.89 -41.59 -5.28
CA LYS A 487 -10.09 -40.17 -5.05
C LYS A 487 -9.46 -39.35 -6.17
N GLY A 488 -10.31 -38.55 -6.80
CA GLY A 488 -9.90 -37.58 -7.80
C GLY A 488 -9.40 -36.30 -7.15
N HIS A 489 -8.30 -35.78 -7.69
CA HIS A 489 -7.71 -34.52 -7.31
C HIS A 489 -7.46 -33.68 -8.56
N GLU A 490 -7.34 -32.38 -8.33
CA GLU A 490 -6.98 -31.43 -9.35
C GLU A 490 -5.86 -30.54 -8.83
N THR A 491 -4.85 -30.27 -9.65
CA THR A 491 -3.81 -29.31 -9.29
C THR A 491 -4.41 -27.92 -9.14
N SER A 492 -3.97 -27.17 -8.13
CA SER A 492 -4.42 -25.81 -7.92
C SER A 492 -3.48 -24.79 -8.56
N ALA A 493 -4.04 -23.66 -8.99
CA ALA A 493 -3.26 -22.50 -9.38
C ALA A 493 -2.43 -21.98 -8.18
N PRO A 494 -1.30 -21.27 -8.41
CA PRO A 494 -0.55 -20.64 -7.34
C PRO A 494 -1.45 -19.75 -6.46
N PRO A 495 -1.37 -19.87 -5.12
CA PRO A 495 -2.24 -19.11 -4.23
C PRO A 495 -1.96 -17.62 -4.38
N ARG A 496 -3.01 -16.79 -4.32
CA ARG A 496 -2.85 -15.34 -4.31
C ARG A 496 -2.09 -14.91 -3.06
N TYR A 497 -1.44 -13.75 -3.15
CA TYR A 497 -0.83 -13.16 -1.97
C TYR A 497 -1.92 -12.77 -0.96
N THR A 498 -1.73 -13.15 0.29
CA THR A 498 -2.27 -12.41 1.45
C THR A 498 -1.34 -11.27 1.83
N GLU A 499 -1.78 -10.34 2.68
CA GLU A 499 -0.86 -9.34 3.24
C GLU A 499 0.38 -10.00 3.90
N ALA A 500 0.21 -11.10 4.63
CA ALA A 500 1.32 -11.83 5.27
C ALA A 500 2.32 -12.35 4.22
N SER A 501 1.84 -13.10 3.23
CA SER A 501 2.72 -13.65 2.18
C SER A 501 3.34 -12.56 1.29
N LEU A 502 2.68 -11.40 1.12
CA LEU A 502 3.25 -10.26 0.39
C LEU A 502 4.35 -9.58 1.21
N VAL A 503 4.18 -9.40 2.52
CA VAL A 503 5.25 -8.91 3.41
C VAL A 503 6.45 -9.85 3.35
N LYS A 504 6.22 -11.17 3.38
CA LYS A 504 7.28 -12.17 3.25
C LYS A 504 8.03 -12.04 1.91
N ALA A 505 7.30 -11.96 0.79
CA ALA A 505 7.91 -11.81 -0.53
C ALA A 505 8.70 -10.49 -0.66
N LEU A 506 8.18 -9.39 -0.11
CA LEU A 506 8.87 -8.10 -0.07
C LEU A 506 10.19 -8.19 0.73
N GLU A 507 10.18 -8.85 1.89
CA GLU A 507 11.39 -9.09 2.69
C GLU A 507 12.42 -9.97 1.96
N GLU A 508 11.98 -11.11 1.40
CA GLU A 508 12.86 -12.05 0.68
C GLU A 508 13.53 -11.43 -0.54
N LEU A 509 12.81 -10.54 -1.26
CA LEU A 509 13.34 -9.79 -2.40
C LEU A 509 14.13 -8.54 -1.99
N GLY A 510 14.22 -8.21 -0.70
CA GLY A 510 14.89 -6.98 -0.22
C GLY A 510 14.16 -5.68 -0.59
N ILE A 511 12.88 -5.78 -0.95
CA ILE A 511 12.02 -4.67 -1.36
C ILE A 511 11.28 -4.11 -0.14
N GLY A 512 11.63 -2.89 0.24
CA GLY A 512 11.10 -2.26 1.45
C GLY A 512 11.89 -2.60 2.71
N ARG A 513 11.43 -2.07 3.84
CA ARG A 513 12.06 -2.11 5.16
C ARG A 513 10.97 -2.21 6.25
N PRO A 514 11.33 -2.52 7.50
CA PRO A 514 10.40 -2.52 8.64
C PRO A 514 9.45 -1.31 8.69
N SER A 515 9.93 -0.12 8.33
CA SER A 515 9.15 1.12 8.32
C SER A 515 8.17 1.24 7.15
N THR A 516 8.27 0.41 6.11
CA THR A 516 7.55 0.62 4.85
C THR A 516 6.57 -0.48 4.50
N TYR A 517 6.73 -1.73 4.96
CA TYR A 517 5.86 -2.86 4.56
C TYR A 517 4.37 -2.54 4.64
N ALA A 518 3.90 -2.10 5.81
CA ALA A 518 2.50 -1.75 6.02
C ALA A 518 2.04 -0.58 5.14
N ALA A 519 2.90 0.42 4.91
CA ALA A 519 2.59 1.59 4.09
C ALA A 519 2.52 1.25 2.59
N ILE A 520 3.37 0.33 2.11
CA ILE A 520 3.36 -0.15 0.72
C ILE A 520 2.02 -0.82 0.41
N ILE A 521 1.64 -1.80 1.23
CA ILE A 521 0.39 -2.57 1.08
C ILE A 521 -0.83 -1.63 1.16
N SER A 522 -0.83 -0.78 2.17
CA SER A 522 -1.81 0.30 2.32
C SER A 522 -1.97 1.14 1.05
N THR A 523 -0.85 1.57 0.45
CA THR A 523 -0.87 2.47 -0.69
C THR A 523 -1.39 1.80 -1.96
N ILE A 524 -1.02 0.55 -2.22
CA ILE A 524 -1.54 -0.17 -3.40
C ILE A 524 -3.04 -0.45 -3.30
N ILE A 525 -3.54 -0.66 -2.08
CA ILE A 525 -4.98 -0.82 -1.81
C ILE A 525 -5.71 0.52 -1.93
N ASP A 526 -5.27 1.55 -1.20
CA ASP A 526 -5.95 2.87 -1.15
C ASP A 526 -6.01 3.53 -2.54
N ARG A 527 -5.04 3.25 -3.42
CA ARG A 527 -5.01 3.77 -4.79
C ARG A 527 -5.75 2.90 -5.81
N GLY A 528 -6.37 1.81 -5.37
CA GLY A 528 -7.18 0.94 -6.22
C GLY A 528 -6.37 0.11 -7.23
N TYR A 529 -5.08 -0.14 -6.97
CA TYR A 529 -4.32 -1.12 -7.75
C TYR A 529 -4.68 -2.55 -7.36
N VAL A 530 -4.96 -2.76 -6.08
CA VAL A 530 -5.26 -4.06 -5.50
C VAL A 530 -6.51 -3.94 -4.64
N THR A 531 -7.39 -4.93 -4.72
CA THR A 531 -8.58 -5.05 -3.88
C THR A 531 -8.46 -6.30 -3.00
N PRO A 532 -8.56 -6.17 -1.67
CA PRO A 532 -8.68 -7.34 -0.80
C PRO A 532 -10.01 -8.07 -1.03
N ARG A 533 -9.96 -9.38 -1.26
CA ARG A 533 -11.12 -10.29 -1.28
C ARG A 533 -10.90 -11.39 -0.27
N GLY A 534 -11.63 -11.33 0.85
CA GLY A 534 -11.26 -12.10 2.03
C GLY A 534 -9.85 -11.72 2.49
N GLN A 535 -8.93 -12.67 2.54
CA GLN A 535 -7.51 -12.40 2.81
C GLN A 535 -6.65 -12.27 1.56
N ALA A 536 -7.16 -12.62 0.39
CA ALA A 536 -6.42 -12.58 -0.86
C ALA A 536 -6.36 -11.16 -1.42
N LEU A 537 -5.21 -10.78 -1.95
CA LEU A 537 -4.96 -9.54 -2.66
C LEU A 537 -5.15 -9.79 -4.16
N VAL A 538 -6.20 -9.22 -4.73
CA VAL A 538 -6.54 -9.37 -6.16
C VAL A 538 -6.17 -8.09 -6.90
N PRO A 539 -5.37 -8.13 -7.98
CA PRO A 539 -5.08 -6.93 -8.74
C PRO A 539 -6.30 -6.47 -9.53
N ASN A 540 -6.57 -5.17 -9.54
CA ASN A 540 -7.55 -4.58 -10.42
C ASN A 540 -6.97 -4.44 -11.83
N TRP A 541 -7.81 -4.42 -12.86
CA TRP A 541 -7.35 -4.32 -14.26
C TRP A 541 -6.42 -3.13 -14.55
N ILE A 542 -6.65 -2.00 -13.88
CA ILE A 542 -5.79 -0.81 -14.00
C ILE A 542 -4.34 -1.09 -13.58
N ALA A 543 -4.11 -2.04 -12.67
CA ALA A 543 -2.77 -2.46 -12.26
C ALA A 543 -2.03 -3.14 -13.40
N PHE A 544 -2.71 -3.95 -14.24
CA PHE A 544 -2.10 -4.56 -15.42
C PHE A 544 -1.62 -3.50 -16.42
N SER A 545 -2.42 -2.47 -16.71
CA SER A 545 -2.01 -1.36 -17.58
C SER A 545 -0.80 -0.61 -17.04
N VAL A 546 -0.80 -0.31 -15.72
CA VAL A 546 0.30 0.41 -15.09
C VAL A 546 1.57 -0.44 -15.07
N VAL A 547 1.48 -1.71 -14.69
CA VAL A 547 2.62 -2.63 -14.68
C VAL A 547 3.18 -2.79 -16.08
N ARG A 548 2.34 -3.05 -17.09
CA ARG A 548 2.75 -3.16 -18.49
C ARG A 548 3.48 -1.92 -18.99
N LEU A 549 2.94 -0.73 -18.74
CA LEU A 549 3.59 0.53 -19.12
C LEU A 549 4.95 0.69 -18.45
N LEU A 550 5.06 0.32 -17.18
CA LEU A 550 6.32 0.41 -16.46
C LEU A 550 7.34 -0.62 -16.95
N GLU A 551 6.91 -1.84 -17.26
CA GLU A 551 7.77 -2.90 -17.82
C GLU A 551 8.32 -2.51 -19.20
N GLU A 552 7.47 -1.99 -20.09
CA GLU A 552 7.87 -1.68 -21.47
C GLU A 552 8.74 -0.42 -21.59
N TYR A 553 8.47 0.62 -20.80
CA TYR A 553 9.10 1.95 -20.97
C TYR A 553 10.03 2.36 -19.83
N PHE A 554 9.94 1.69 -18.68
CA PHE A 554 10.70 2.01 -17.48
C PHE A 554 11.34 0.76 -16.86
N SER A 555 11.65 -0.27 -17.65
CA SER A 555 12.14 -1.58 -17.20
C SER A 555 13.19 -1.46 -16.09
N ASP A 556 14.27 -0.70 -16.32
CA ASP A 556 15.37 -0.50 -15.37
C ASP A 556 14.92 -0.01 -13.98
N LEU A 557 13.76 0.65 -13.88
CA LEU A 557 13.25 1.29 -12.68
C LEU A 557 12.22 0.45 -11.92
N VAL A 558 11.68 -0.60 -12.53
CA VAL A 558 10.67 -1.50 -11.93
C VAL A 558 11.12 -2.95 -11.80
N GLU A 559 12.37 -3.22 -12.13
CA GLU A 559 13.01 -4.49 -11.77
C GLU A 559 13.14 -4.63 -10.25
N TYR A 560 12.92 -5.86 -9.77
CA TYR A 560 12.98 -6.20 -8.35
C TYR A 560 14.38 -5.94 -7.79
N ASP A 561 15.41 -6.39 -8.49
CA ASP A 561 16.81 -6.22 -8.10
C ASP A 561 17.23 -4.75 -8.04
N PHE A 562 16.71 -3.91 -8.94
CA PHE A 562 16.96 -2.48 -8.88
C PHE A 562 16.37 -1.87 -7.61
N THR A 563 15.12 -2.19 -7.29
CA THR A 563 14.45 -1.68 -6.08
C THR A 563 15.15 -2.13 -4.80
N ALA A 564 15.62 -3.38 -4.76
CA ALA A 564 16.37 -3.96 -3.65
C ALA A 564 17.77 -3.34 -3.49
N GLY A 565 18.48 -3.15 -4.61
CA GLY A 565 19.79 -2.51 -4.66
C GLY A 565 19.75 -1.09 -4.08
N MET A 566 18.73 -0.30 -4.44
CA MET A 566 18.59 1.07 -3.95
C MET A 566 18.41 1.16 -2.44
N GLU A 567 17.69 0.22 -1.82
CA GLU A 567 17.57 0.24 -0.36
C GLU A 567 18.91 -0.13 0.31
N SER A 568 19.70 -1.01 -0.32
CA SER A 568 21.06 -1.32 0.13
C SER A 568 21.99 -0.12 0.00
N ASP A 569 21.87 0.65 -1.09
CA ASP A 569 22.62 1.89 -1.28
C ASP A 569 22.25 2.95 -0.23
N LEU A 570 20.97 3.07 0.14
CA LEU A 570 20.53 3.94 1.24
C LEU A 570 21.13 3.50 2.59
N ASP A 571 21.38 2.20 2.78
CA ASP A 571 22.04 1.68 3.97
C ASP A 571 23.55 2.00 3.96
N LEU A 572 24.20 2.04 2.78
CA LEU A 572 25.58 2.54 2.63
C LEU A 572 25.68 4.03 2.95
N ILE A 573 24.71 4.84 2.50
CA ILE A 573 24.65 6.27 2.86
C ILE A 573 24.46 6.43 4.37
N ALA A 574 23.58 5.62 4.98
CA ALA A 574 23.35 5.62 6.42
C ALA A 574 24.62 5.23 7.21
N GLY A 575 25.46 4.35 6.67
CA GLY A 575 26.76 3.99 7.25
C GLY A 575 27.89 5.00 6.98
N GLY A 576 27.64 6.05 6.20
CA GLY A 576 28.66 7.01 5.78
C GLY A 576 29.64 6.46 4.72
N GLU A 577 29.29 5.35 4.06
CA GLU A 577 30.11 4.68 3.04
C GLU A 577 29.81 5.19 1.61
N ALA A 578 28.72 5.93 1.42
CA ALA A 578 28.33 6.53 0.14
C ALA A 578 27.83 7.98 0.31
N ASP A 579 28.09 8.83 -0.68
CA ASP A 579 27.62 10.22 -0.70
C ASP A 579 26.22 10.35 -1.32
N ARG A 580 25.35 11.11 -0.66
CA ARG A 580 23.98 11.36 -1.11
C ARG A 580 23.90 12.04 -2.47
N VAL A 581 24.69 13.09 -2.69
CA VAL A 581 24.59 13.93 -3.89
C VAL A 581 25.11 13.17 -5.09
N GLU A 582 26.22 12.46 -4.95
CA GLU A 582 26.75 11.57 -5.97
C GLU A 582 25.72 10.49 -6.36
N TRP A 583 25.10 9.85 -5.36
CA TRP A 583 24.11 8.82 -5.59
C TRP A 583 22.85 9.36 -6.31
N LEU A 584 22.29 10.49 -5.85
CA LEU A 584 21.14 11.14 -6.49
C LEU A 584 21.45 11.59 -7.91
N THR A 585 22.68 12.08 -8.15
CA THR A 585 23.15 12.47 -9.49
C THR A 585 23.14 11.26 -10.41
N GLY A 586 23.72 10.13 -9.97
CA GLY A 586 23.74 8.90 -10.73
C GLY A 586 22.34 8.32 -11.00
N PHE A 587 21.43 8.41 -10.03
CA PHE A 587 20.04 7.98 -10.20
C PHE A 587 19.27 8.86 -11.19
N TYR A 588 19.37 10.19 -11.07
CA TYR A 588 18.53 11.10 -11.84
C TYR A 588 19.08 11.39 -13.24
N PHE A 589 20.38 11.71 -13.34
CA PHE A 589 21.04 12.07 -14.61
C PHE A 589 21.73 10.89 -15.29
N GLY A 590 21.95 9.80 -14.55
CA GLY A 590 22.61 8.60 -15.05
C GLY A 590 24.09 8.53 -14.67
N ASN A 591 24.65 7.35 -14.84
CA ASN A 591 26.07 7.05 -14.64
C ASN A 591 26.48 5.87 -15.54
N THR A 592 27.65 5.27 -15.30
CA THR A 592 28.14 4.14 -16.10
C THR A 592 27.31 2.86 -15.92
N LYS A 593 26.51 2.75 -14.85
CA LYS A 593 25.68 1.57 -14.53
C LYS A 593 24.21 1.75 -14.94
N HIS A 594 23.69 2.98 -14.91
CA HIS A 594 22.28 3.27 -15.14
C HIS A 594 22.10 4.49 -16.05
N ARG A 595 21.08 4.45 -16.91
CA ARG A 595 20.79 5.53 -17.88
C ARG A 595 20.32 6.84 -17.22
N GLY A 596 19.83 6.76 -15.99
CA GLY A 596 19.26 7.89 -15.26
C GLY A 596 17.78 8.11 -15.57
N LEU A 597 16.99 8.44 -14.55
CA LEU A 597 15.55 8.67 -14.66
C LEU A 597 15.21 9.72 -15.72
N ARG A 598 15.95 10.85 -15.73
CA ARG A 598 15.72 11.97 -16.64
C ARG A 598 15.87 11.54 -18.10
N THR A 599 16.96 10.84 -18.41
CA THR A 599 17.27 10.34 -19.75
C THR A 599 16.19 9.38 -20.24
N VAL A 600 15.67 8.49 -19.38
CA VAL A 600 14.58 7.58 -19.76
C VAL A 600 13.33 8.38 -20.16
N ILE A 601 12.96 9.39 -19.38
CA ILE A 601 11.75 10.20 -19.62
C ILE A 601 11.85 11.03 -20.90
N ASP A 602 13.00 11.65 -21.12
CA ASP A 602 13.24 12.48 -22.31
C ASP A 602 13.23 11.64 -23.60
N ASN A 603 13.41 10.32 -23.51
CA ASN A 603 13.49 9.39 -24.64
C ASN A 603 12.35 8.34 -24.68
N LEU A 604 11.18 8.62 -24.07
CA LEU A 604 10.05 7.67 -24.02
C LEU A 604 9.44 7.32 -25.39
N GLY A 605 9.63 8.16 -26.41
CA GLY A 605 8.99 7.99 -27.71
C GLY A 605 7.46 8.12 -27.69
N GLU A 606 6.81 7.60 -28.74
CA GLU A 606 5.35 7.53 -28.80
C GLU A 606 4.83 6.27 -28.10
N ILE A 607 4.08 6.47 -27.02
CA ILE A 607 3.40 5.40 -26.29
C ILE A 607 1.96 5.30 -26.79
N ASP A 608 1.55 4.18 -27.37
CA ASP A 608 0.15 3.92 -27.72
C ASP A 608 -0.67 3.60 -26.46
N ALA A 609 -1.46 4.59 -26.02
CA ALA A 609 -2.33 4.44 -24.86
C ALA A 609 -3.43 3.38 -25.07
N ARG A 610 -3.89 3.16 -26.31
CA ARG A 610 -4.91 2.16 -26.60
C ARG A 610 -4.33 0.77 -26.40
N GLU A 611 -3.11 0.54 -26.89
CA GLU A 611 -2.44 -0.75 -26.75
C GLU A 611 -2.14 -1.08 -25.28
N ILE A 612 -1.57 -0.14 -24.53
CA ILE A 612 -1.22 -0.31 -23.11
C ILE A 612 -2.43 -0.68 -22.24
N ASN A 613 -3.60 -0.15 -22.58
CA ASN A 613 -4.85 -0.41 -21.87
C ASN A 613 -5.69 -1.52 -22.51
N SER A 614 -5.05 -2.41 -23.28
CA SER A 614 -5.70 -3.55 -23.91
C SER A 614 -5.00 -4.86 -23.55
N ILE A 615 -5.80 -5.91 -23.33
CA ILE A 615 -5.34 -7.29 -23.10
C ILE A 615 -6.13 -8.19 -24.05
N LYS A 616 -5.44 -8.98 -24.87
CA LYS A 616 -6.10 -9.98 -25.72
C LYS A 616 -6.53 -11.17 -24.87
N ILE A 617 -7.83 -11.49 -24.89
CA ILE A 617 -8.42 -12.61 -24.14
C ILE A 617 -8.66 -13.81 -25.07
N ALA A 618 -9.03 -13.54 -26.32
CA ALA A 618 -9.11 -14.50 -27.42
C ALA A 618 -8.70 -13.83 -28.74
N ASP A 619 -8.65 -14.57 -29.84
CA ASP A 619 -8.22 -14.06 -31.15
C ASP A 619 -9.02 -12.82 -31.61
N ASP A 620 -10.32 -12.80 -31.34
CA ASP A 620 -11.26 -11.73 -31.70
C ASP A 620 -11.78 -10.94 -30.49
N VAL A 621 -11.38 -11.28 -29.26
CA VAL A 621 -11.86 -10.64 -28.02
C VAL A 621 -10.73 -9.90 -27.33
N THR A 622 -10.91 -8.59 -27.17
CA THR A 622 -9.97 -7.71 -26.46
C THR A 622 -10.62 -7.11 -25.23
N LEU A 623 -10.05 -7.35 -24.06
CA LEU A 623 -10.36 -6.59 -22.85
C LEU A 623 -9.73 -5.20 -22.95
N ARG A 624 -10.51 -4.17 -22.66
CA ARG A 624 -10.10 -2.77 -22.67
C ARG A 624 -10.35 -2.10 -21.34
N ILE A 625 -9.38 -1.31 -20.91
CA ILE A 625 -9.40 -0.61 -19.63
C ILE A 625 -9.69 0.87 -19.92
N GLY A 626 -10.96 1.22 -19.94
CA GLY A 626 -11.43 2.55 -20.28
C GLY A 626 -11.63 3.45 -19.06
N LYS A 627 -11.94 4.73 -19.32
CA LYS A 627 -12.28 5.74 -18.30
C LYS A 627 -13.42 5.31 -17.35
N TYR A 628 -14.33 4.48 -17.83
CA TYR A 628 -15.52 4.03 -17.11
C TYR A 628 -15.39 2.61 -16.55
N GLY A 629 -14.23 1.99 -16.70
CA GLY A 629 -13.96 0.64 -16.23
C GLY A 629 -13.52 -0.32 -17.35
N PRO A 630 -13.26 -1.58 -16.97
CA PRO A 630 -12.94 -2.68 -17.87
C PRO A 630 -14.15 -3.13 -18.70
N TYR A 631 -13.96 -3.36 -20.00
CA TYR A 631 -14.99 -3.91 -20.89
C TYR A 631 -14.36 -4.79 -21.98
N LEU A 632 -15.07 -5.83 -22.42
CA LEU A 632 -14.71 -6.62 -23.60
C LEU A 632 -15.13 -5.88 -24.87
N GLU A 633 -14.29 -5.93 -25.89
CA GLU A 633 -14.59 -5.51 -27.25
C GLU A 633 -14.40 -6.71 -28.19
N ALA A 634 -15.42 -7.01 -28.99
CA ALA A 634 -15.46 -8.09 -29.97
C ALA A 634 -16.13 -7.61 -31.27
N PRO A 635 -16.00 -8.34 -32.40
CA PRO A 635 -16.74 -8.03 -33.61
C PRO A 635 -18.26 -7.92 -33.34
N GLY A 636 -18.88 -6.86 -33.87
CA GLY A 636 -20.34 -6.69 -33.81
C GLY A 636 -21.04 -7.35 -34.99
N VAL A 637 -22.38 -7.30 -34.97
CA VAL A 637 -23.22 -7.74 -36.10
C VAL A 637 -22.96 -6.86 -37.34
N ASP A 638 -22.68 -5.57 -37.11
CA ASP A 638 -22.18 -4.63 -38.11
C ASP A 638 -20.64 -4.55 -38.02
N PRO A 639 -19.89 -4.80 -39.12
CA PRO A 639 -18.44 -4.70 -39.14
C PRO A 639 -17.87 -3.34 -38.70
N GLU A 640 -18.63 -2.25 -38.85
CA GLU A 640 -18.17 -0.91 -38.43
C GLU A 640 -18.38 -0.64 -36.93
N THR A 641 -19.23 -1.43 -36.25
CA THR A 641 -19.63 -1.19 -34.86
C THR A 641 -19.29 -2.39 -33.96
N PRO A 642 -18.17 -2.35 -33.21
CA PRO A 642 -17.78 -3.49 -32.36
C PRO A 642 -18.76 -3.69 -31.20
N ARG A 643 -19.02 -4.95 -30.85
CA ARG A 643 -19.79 -5.32 -29.66
C ARG A 643 -18.95 -5.03 -28.41
N ARG A 644 -19.57 -4.39 -27.42
CA ARG A 644 -18.91 -4.07 -26.14
C ARG A 644 -19.72 -4.57 -24.96
N VAL A 645 -19.05 -5.20 -24.01
CA VAL A 645 -19.67 -5.76 -22.81
C VAL A 645 -18.86 -5.36 -21.58
N ASN A 646 -19.49 -4.74 -20.59
CA ASN A 646 -18.82 -4.37 -19.34
C ASN A 646 -18.44 -5.62 -18.54
N ILE A 647 -17.29 -5.58 -17.86
CA ILE A 647 -16.90 -6.68 -16.96
C ILE A 647 -17.60 -6.50 -15.60
N PRO A 648 -18.25 -7.55 -15.06
CA PRO A 648 -18.79 -7.51 -13.70
C PRO A 648 -17.71 -7.14 -12.66
N ALA A 649 -18.04 -6.26 -11.73
CA ALA A 649 -17.06 -5.76 -10.75
C ALA A 649 -16.48 -6.86 -9.84
N GLU A 650 -17.25 -7.91 -9.60
CA GLU A 650 -16.86 -9.05 -8.78
C GLU A 650 -16.11 -10.14 -9.56
N LEU A 651 -15.95 -10.04 -10.88
CA LEU A 651 -15.16 -11.01 -11.65
C LEU A 651 -13.67 -10.76 -11.40
N ALA A 652 -12.96 -11.76 -10.88
CA ALA A 652 -11.51 -11.69 -10.72
C ALA A 652 -10.80 -11.83 -12.09
N PRO A 653 -9.56 -11.35 -12.24
CA PRO A 653 -8.86 -11.45 -13.52
C PRO A 653 -8.70 -12.88 -14.03
N ASP A 654 -8.28 -13.83 -13.19
CA ASP A 654 -8.12 -15.24 -13.58
C ASP A 654 -9.43 -15.96 -13.97
N GLU A 655 -10.57 -15.46 -13.51
CA GLU A 655 -11.90 -15.98 -13.86
C GLU A 655 -12.35 -15.55 -15.26
N LEU A 656 -11.73 -14.51 -15.84
CA LEU A 656 -12.01 -14.04 -17.21
C LEU A 656 -11.27 -14.90 -18.24
N THR A 657 -11.66 -16.16 -18.33
CA THR A 657 -11.17 -17.09 -19.36
C THR A 657 -11.74 -16.75 -20.74
N ALA A 658 -11.17 -17.28 -21.82
CA ALA A 658 -11.74 -17.14 -23.16
C ALA A 658 -13.18 -17.66 -23.24
N ALA A 659 -13.49 -18.75 -22.53
CA ALA A 659 -14.85 -19.28 -22.43
C ALA A 659 -15.79 -18.29 -21.70
N LYS A 660 -15.35 -17.75 -20.56
CA LYS A 660 -16.14 -16.76 -19.81
C LYS A 660 -16.35 -15.46 -20.59
N ALA A 661 -15.32 -15.02 -21.31
CA ALA A 661 -15.41 -13.84 -22.18
C ALA A 661 -16.42 -14.05 -23.31
N ARG A 662 -16.43 -15.23 -23.95
CA ARG A 662 -17.46 -15.60 -24.93
C ARG A 662 -18.84 -15.69 -24.31
N GLU A 663 -18.98 -16.30 -23.14
CA GLU A 663 -20.26 -16.33 -22.40
C GLU A 663 -20.80 -14.91 -22.15
N LEU A 664 -19.96 -13.99 -21.68
CA LEU A 664 -20.35 -12.58 -21.45
C LEU A 664 -20.69 -11.86 -22.77
N ILE A 665 -19.95 -12.15 -23.83
CA ILE A 665 -20.20 -11.58 -25.15
C ILE A 665 -21.48 -12.15 -25.73
N GLU A 666 -21.73 -13.45 -25.67
CA GLU A 666 -22.91 -14.10 -26.27
C GLU A 666 -24.16 -13.91 -25.43
N ALA A 667 -24.00 -13.63 -24.13
CA ALA A 667 -25.09 -13.27 -23.24
C ALA A 667 -26.01 -12.29 -23.97
N PRO A 668 -27.34 -12.52 -23.94
CA PRO A 668 -28.27 -11.58 -24.52
C PRO A 668 -27.90 -10.20 -24.02
N VAL A 669 -27.71 -9.24 -24.93
CA VAL A 669 -27.76 -7.84 -24.50
C VAL A 669 -29.05 -7.79 -23.72
N VAL A 670 -28.99 -7.44 -22.42
CA VAL A 670 -30.21 -7.20 -21.65
C VAL A 670 -30.80 -5.93 -22.26
N GLY A 671 -31.48 -6.18 -23.37
CA GLY A 671 -31.73 -5.28 -24.45
C GLY A 671 -33.15 -4.86 -24.26
N ASP A 672 -33.29 -3.58 -23.93
CA ASP A 672 -34.56 -2.87 -23.89
C ASP A 672 -35.66 -3.68 -23.20
N ARG A 673 -35.39 -4.19 -21.98
CA ARG A 673 -36.48 -4.72 -21.15
C ARG A 673 -37.45 -3.56 -20.95
N ILE A 674 -38.58 -3.62 -21.63
CA ILE A 674 -39.67 -2.67 -21.44
C ILE A 674 -40.20 -2.94 -20.04
N ILE A 675 -39.87 -2.04 -19.12
CA ILE A 675 -40.30 -2.10 -17.73
C ILE A 675 -41.80 -1.79 -17.65
N GLY A 676 -42.26 -0.90 -18.53
CA GLY A 676 -43.66 -0.54 -18.71
C GLY A 676 -43.83 0.77 -19.46
N VAL A 677 -45.05 1.32 -19.45
CA VAL A 677 -45.38 2.61 -20.06
C VAL A 677 -45.46 3.66 -18.95
N ASN A 678 -44.77 4.78 -19.12
CA ASN A 678 -44.91 5.92 -18.22
C ASN A 678 -46.34 6.50 -18.39
N PRO A 679 -47.18 6.48 -17.34
CA PRO A 679 -48.57 6.95 -17.43
C PRO A 679 -48.70 8.45 -17.72
N ASP A 680 -47.68 9.26 -17.41
CA ASP A 680 -47.75 10.72 -17.55
C ASP A 680 -47.48 11.20 -18.97
N ASN A 681 -46.71 10.44 -19.75
CA ASN A 681 -46.28 10.86 -21.10
C ASN A 681 -46.44 9.78 -22.19
N GLY A 682 -46.93 8.59 -21.84
CA GLY A 682 -47.18 7.50 -22.78
C GLY A 682 -45.93 6.86 -23.38
N LYS A 683 -44.72 7.21 -22.90
CA LYS A 683 -43.45 6.67 -23.40
C LYS A 683 -43.12 5.33 -22.77
N HIS A 684 -42.44 4.47 -23.51
CA HIS A 684 -41.94 3.22 -22.96
C HIS A 684 -40.71 3.49 -22.09
N VAL A 685 -40.71 2.95 -20.88
CA VAL A 685 -39.56 2.96 -19.98
C VAL A 685 -38.78 1.68 -20.21
N VAL A 686 -37.54 1.79 -20.67
CA VAL A 686 -36.69 0.65 -21.00
C VAL A 686 -35.43 0.62 -20.15
N ALA A 687 -35.07 -0.56 -19.66
CA ALA A 687 -33.78 -0.80 -19.03
C ALA A 687 -32.75 -1.24 -20.08
N LYS A 688 -31.56 -0.64 -20.05
CA LYS A 688 -30.46 -0.87 -20.99
C LYS A 688 -29.13 -0.97 -20.26
N ASP A 689 -28.18 -1.72 -20.79
CA ASP A 689 -26.78 -1.67 -20.35
C ASP A 689 -25.94 -0.84 -21.33
N GLY A 690 -25.34 0.24 -20.82
CA GLY A 690 -24.63 1.22 -21.63
C GLY A 690 -23.15 1.33 -21.29
N ARG A 691 -22.45 2.21 -22.00
CA ARG A 691 -21.02 2.50 -21.77
C ARG A 691 -20.65 3.00 -20.37
N PHE A 692 -21.63 3.37 -19.54
CA PHE A 692 -21.46 3.85 -18.17
C PHE A 692 -22.03 2.88 -17.13
N GLY A 693 -22.47 1.71 -17.58
CA GLY A 693 -23.20 0.73 -16.80
C GLY A 693 -24.72 0.75 -17.07
N PRO A 694 -25.46 -0.08 -16.32
CA PRO A 694 -26.92 -0.18 -16.35
C PRO A 694 -27.66 1.15 -16.18
N TYR A 695 -28.63 1.42 -17.03
CA TYR A 695 -29.46 2.63 -17.00
C TYR A 695 -30.87 2.39 -17.51
N ILE A 696 -31.75 3.32 -17.21
CA ILE A 696 -33.14 3.36 -17.66
C ILE A 696 -33.30 4.59 -18.54
N THR A 697 -34.07 4.47 -19.62
CA THR A 697 -34.40 5.58 -20.49
C THR A 697 -35.85 5.51 -20.95
N GLU A 698 -36.43 6.68 -21.23
CA GLU A 698 -37.69 6.75 -21.96
C GLU A 698 -37.42 6.70 -23.48
N VAL A 699 -38.22 5.91 -24.19
CA VAL A 699 -38.26 5.87 -25.65
C VAL A 699 -39.69 6.12 -26.12
N ASP A 700 -39.84 6.81 -27.25
CA ASP A 700 -41.16 7.03 -27.83
C ASP A 700 -41.78 5.68 -28.24
N PRO A 701 -43.11 5.51 -28.08
CA PRO A 701 -43.77 4.29 -28.50
C PRO A 701 -43.54 4.11 -30.00
N VAL A 702 -43.01 2.95 -30.36
CA VAL A 702 -42.70 2.62 -31.74
C VAL A 702 -44.01 2.34 -32.46
N ASP A 703 -44.42 3.21 -33.36
CA ASP A 703 -45.50 2.93 -34.30
C ASP A 703 -44.95 1.94 -35.34
N GLU A 704 -45.33 0.66 -35.23
CA GLU A 704 -44.80 -0.42 -36.07
C GLU A 704 -45.02 -0.14 -37.57
N GLU A 705 -46.06 0.63 -37.92
CA GLU A 705 -46.31 1.10 -39.29
C GLU A 705 -45.35 2.21 -39.71
N ALA A 706 -44.94 3.11 -38.79
CA ALA A 706 -43.98 4.17 -39.07
C ALA A 706 -42.54 3.64 -39.19
N VAL A 707 -42.16 2.62 -38.42
CA VAL A 707 -40.85 1.96 -38.56
C VAL A 707 -40.78 1.11 -39.81
N ALA A 708 -41.87 0.45 -40.20
CA ALA A 708 -41.95 -0.20 -41.50
C ALA A 708 -41.87 0.82 -42.66
N ALA A 709 -42.51 1.98 -42.52
CA ALA A 709 -42.45 3.06 -43.52
C ALA A 709 -41.08 3.74 -43.59
N GLU A 710 -40.40 3.96 -42.46
CA GLU A 710 -39.05 4.55 -42.41
C GLU A 710 -37.98 3.56 -42.88
N ALA A 711 -38.14 2.26 -42.58
CA ALA A 711 -37.32 1.19 -43.14
C ALA A 711 -37.55 1.01 -44.65
N ALA A 712 -38.79 1.13 -45.13
CA ALA A 712 -39.12 1.09 -46.56
C ALA A 712 -38.60 2.33 -47.29
N ALA A 713 -38.72 3.52 -46.71
CA ALA A 713 -38.20 4.76 -47.28
C ALA A 713 -36.66 4.80 -47.29
N LYS A 714 -36.01 4.21 -46.28
CA LYS A 714 -34.55 4.03 -46.23
C LYS A 714 -34.09 2.98 -47.24
N ALA A 715 -34.83 1.88 -47.40
CA ALA A 715 -34.56 0.88 -48.44
C ALA A 715 -34.77 1.42 -49.86
N GLU A 716 -35.77 2.27 -50.10
CA GLU A 716 -35.96 2.99 -51.37
C GLU A 716 -34.87 4.04 -51.60
N ALA A 717 -34.44 4.76 -50.57
CA ALA A 717 -33.36 5.74 -50.67
C ALA A 717 -31.99 5.09 -50.91
N ASP A 718 -31.71 3.95 -50.26
CA ASP A 718 -30.50 3.16 -50.47
C ASP A 718 -30.53 2.45 -51.83
N ALA A 719 -31.69 1.99 -52.30
CA ALA A 719 -31.87 1.46 -53.66
C ALA A 719 -31.71 2.55 -54.73
N ALA A 720 -32.24 3.76 -54.52
CA ALA A 720 -32.07 4.89 -55.42
C ALA A 720 -30.62 5.40 -55.44
N ALA A 721 -29.92 5.37 -54.30
CA ALA A 721 -28.49 5.67 -54.21
C ALA A 721 -27.63 4.60 -54.90
N ALA A 722 -28.02 3.33 -54.82
CA ALA A 722 -27.36 2.22 -55.53
C ALA A 722 -27.55 2.30 -57.05
N VAL A 723 -28.71 2.77 -57.53
CA VAL A 723 -28.98 2.97 -58.97
C VAL A 723 -28.27 4.22 -59.52
N LEU A 724 -28.12 5.29 -58.73
CA LEU A 724 -27.36 6.49 -59.12
C LEU A 724 -25.83 6.31 -59.01
N ALA A 725 -25.34 5.32 -58.25
CA ALA A 725 -23.92 4.97 -58.18
C ALA A 725 -23.43 4.13 -59.39
N ALA A 726 -24.33 3.66 -60.25
CA ALA A 726 -24.00 2.77 -61.38
C ALA A 726 -23.86 3.46 -62.75
N ALA A 727 -23.86 4.80 -62.84
CA ALA A 727 -23.63 5.50 -64.10
C ALA A 727 -22.97 6.87 -63.92
N SER A 728 -21.63 6.91 -63.87
CA SER A 728 -20.76 7.95 -64.47
C SER A 728 -19.29 7.73 -64.10
N GLU A 729 -18.53 7.09 -64.98
CA GLU A 729 -17.05 7.08 -64.95
C GLU A 729 -16.52 8.34 -65.66
N VAL A 730 -15.51 9.00 -65.09
CA VAL A 730 -14.80 10.10 -65.74
C VAL A 730 -13.29 9.86 -65.63
N VAL A 731 -12.58 9.98 -66.74
CA VAL A 731 -11.14 9.74 -66.88
C VAL A 731 -10.35 11.03 -66.64
N ASP A 732 -9.29 10.96 -65.82
CA ASP A 732 -8.35 12.08 -65.57
C ASP A 732 -7.37 12.24 -66.76
N PRO A 733 -7.37 13.39 -67.47
CA PRO A 733 -6.59 13.57 -68.70
C PRO A 733 -5.08 13.78 -68.51
N ALA A 734 -4.54 13.74 -67.28
CA ALA A 734 -3.09 13.89 -67.04
C ALA A 734 -2.36 12.59 -66.67
N THR A 735 -3.07 11.55 -66.23
CA THR A 735 -2.44 10.32 -65.69
C THR A 735 -3.12 9.00 -66.09
N GLY A 736 -4.31 9.01 -66.69
CA GLY A 736 -4.92 7.83 -67.30
C GLY A 736 -5.49 6.77 -66.34
N GLU A 737 -5.54 7.03 -65.03
CA GLU A 737 -6.21 6.13 -64.07
C GLU A 737 -7.67 6.56 -63.78
N VAL A 738 -8.53 5.56 -63.53
CA VAL A 738 -9.97 5.73 -63.21
C VAL A 738 -10.12 5.90 -61.70
N ILE A 739 -10.74 7.01 -61.25
CA ILE A 739 -10.95 7.32 -59.81
C ILE A 739 -12.42 7.62 -59.53
N ALA A 740 -12.96 7.09 -58.41
CA ALA A 740 -14.34 7.33 -57.96
C ALA A 740 -14.54 8.73 -57.36
N ALA A 741 -15.62 9.42 -57.76
CA ALA A 741 -15.95 10.77 -57.30
C ALA A 741 -16.49 10.80 -55.85
N LYS A 742 -15.91 11.63 -54.97
CA LYS A 742 -16.46 11.91 -53.62
C LYS A 742 -17.77 12.72 -53.71
N PRO A 743 -18.84 12.35 -52.99
CA PRO A 743 -20.07 13.12 -52.98
C PRO A 743 -19.89 14.44 -52.20
N LYS A 744 -20.35 15.56 -52.79
CA LYS A 744 -20.41 16.87 -52.14
C LYS A 744 -21.45 16.84 -51.01
N ARG A 745 -21.03 17.17 -49.78
CA ARG A 745 -21.92 17.42 -48.63
C ARG A 745 -22.96 18.50 -48.96
N LYS A 746 -24.25 18.17 -48.86
CA LYS A 746 -25.34 19.17 -48.80
C LYS A 746 -25.21 20.02 -47.52
N PRO A 747 -25.63 21.29 -47.54
CA PRO A 747 -25.66 22.12 -46.32
C PRO A 747 -26.63 21.53 -45.31
N ALA A 748 -26.23 21.48 -44.04
CA ALA A 748 -27.04 20.99 -42.94
C ALA A 748 -28.35 21.79 -42.83
N ALA A 749 -29.49 21.11 -42.98
CA ALA A 749 -30.77 21.65 -42.56
C ALA A 749 -30.70 21.95 -41.05
N LYS A 750 -31.24 23.10 -40.64
CA LYS A 750 -31.38 23.49 -39.23
C LYS A 750 -32.02 22.35 -38.43
N LYS A 751 -31.27 21.75 -37.52
CA LYS A 751 -31.81 20.82 -36.51
C LYS A 751 -32.89 21.56 -35.72
N THR A 752 -34.12 21.08 -35.83
CA THR A 752 -35.11 21.22 -34.76
C THR A 752 -34.50 20.62 -33.49
N VAL A 753 -34.72 21.28 -32.35
CA VAL A 753 -34.20 20.81 -31.06
C VAL A 753 -34.90 19.49 -30.73
N ALA A 754 -34.25 18.36 -30.99
CA ALA A 754 -34.74 17.05 -30.54
C ALA A 754 -34.79 17.06 -29.00
N VAL A 755 -35.97 16.80 -28.44
CA VAL A 755 -36.16 16.63 -27.00
C VAL A 755 -35.28 15.47 -26.56
N LYS A 756 -34.30 15.74 -25.69
CA LYS A 756 -33.36 14.72 -25.20
C LYS A 756 -34.13 13.73 -24.33
N GLN A 757 -34.05 12.44 -24.65
CA GLN A 757 -34.67 11.37 -23.88
C GLN A 757 -34.23 11.45 -22.41
N ARG A 758 -35.18 11.24 -21.49
CA ARG A 758 -34.90 11.20 -20.05
C ARG A 758 -34.20 9.88 -19.76
N THR A 759 -33.06 9.97 -19.07
CA THR A 759 -32.20 8.82 -18.76
C THR A 759 -31.78 8.89 -17.29
N ALA A 760 -31.77 7.76 -16.60
CA ALA A 760 -31.27 7.65 -15.23
C ALA A 760 -30.46 6.36 -15.05
N SER A 761 -29.31 6.43 -14.38
CA SER A 761 -28.57 5.23 -13.99
C SER A 761 -29.33 4.50 -12.88
N ILE A 762 -29.35 3.17 -12.92
CA ILE A 762 -29.85 2.39 -11.76
C ILE A 762 -28.80 2.38 -10.66
N PHE A 763 -29.25 2.10 -9.44
CA PHE A 763 -28.40 2.07 -8.25
C PHE A 763 -27.54 0.81 -8.19
N LYS A 764 -26.45 0.85 -7.41
CA LYS A 764 -25.51 -0.29 -7.33
C LYS A 764 -26.15 -1.54 -6.75
N THR A 765 -27.17 -1.36 -5.91
CA THR A 765 -27.94 -2.43 -5.26
C THR A 765 -29.06 -3.02 -6.14
N MET A 766 -29.36 -2.39 -7.29
CA MET A 766 -30.45 -2.80 -8.16
C MET A 766 -29.98 -3.74 -9.28
N ASP A 767 -30.81 -4.72 -9.62
CA ASP A 767 -30.61 -5.60 -10.75
C ASP A 767 -31.50 -5.16 -11.93
N LEU A 768 -30.88 -4.98 -13.09
CA LEU A 768 -31.56 -4.60 -14.33
C LEU A 768 -32.68 -5.59 -14.73
N ALA A 769 -32.54 -6.86 -14.35
CA ALA A 769 -33.54 -7.89 -14.58
C ALA A 769 -34.78 -7.77 -13.67
N THR A 770 -34.67 -7.11 -12.52
CA THR A 770 -35.74 -7.06 -11.51
C THR A 770 -36.32 -5.67 -11.25
N VAL A 771 -35.69 -4.59 -11.74
CA VAL A 771 -36.23 -3.23 -11.55
C VAL A 771 -37.68 -3.14 -12.08
N ASP A 772 -38.58 -2.58 -11.28
CA ASP A 772 -39.99 -2.35 -11.64
C ASP A 772 -40.25 -0.93 -12.17
N LEU A 773 -41.45 -0.72 -12.73
CA LEU A 773 -41.82 0.54 -13.36
C LEU A 773 -41.86 1.69 -12.38
N GLU A 774 -42.33 1.46 -11.15
CA GLU A 774 -42.43 2.49 -10.12
C GLU A 774 -41.04 3.03 -9.75
N THR A 775 -40.09 2.13 -9.48
CA THR A 775 -38.71 2.48 -9.18
C THR A 775 -38.04 3.18 -10.36
N ALA A 776 -38.29 2.69 -11.57
CA ALA A 776 -37.77 3.27 -12.81
C ALA A 776 -38.22 4.72 -13.03
N LEU A 777 -39.50 5.02 -12.80
CA LEU A 777 -40.03 6.38 -12.89
C LEU A 777 -39.43 7.30 -11.83
N ARG A 778 -39.30 6.81 -10.59
CA ARG A 778 -38.63 7.56 -9.51
C ARG A 778 -37.18 7.90 -9.84
N LEU A 779 -36.46 7.01 -10.52
CA LEU A 779 -35.10 7.26 -10.98
C LEU A 779 -35.07 8.31 -12.11
N LEU A 780 -36.01 8.23 -13.07
CA LEU A 780 -36.12 9.19 -14.17
C LEU A 780 -36.49 10.61 -13.72
N ASP A 781 -37.17 10.74 -12.58
CA ASP A 781 -37.51 12.01 -11.91
C ASP A 781 -36.34 12.63 -11.13
N LEU A 782 -35.17 11.99 -11.08
CA LEU A 782 -33.99 12.60 -10.49
C LEU A 782 -33.39 13.67 -11.43
N PRO A 783 -32.99 14.85 -10.90
CA PRO A 783 -32.93 15.24 -9.48
C PRO A 783 -34.31 15.53 -8.85
N ARG A 784 -34.60 14.93 -7.68
CA ARG A 784 -35.83 15.15 -6.91
C ARG A 784 -35.71 16.44 -6.11
N VAL A 785 -36.68 17.34 -6.25
CA VAL A 785 -36.78 18.53 -5.38
C VAL A 785 -37.28 18.10 -4.00
N VAL A 786 -36.45 18.29 -2.97
CA VAL A 786 -36.80 18.00 -1.57
C VAL A 786 -37.62 19.15 -0.98
N GLY A 787 -37.33 20.38 -1.41
CA GLY A 787 -38.05 21.59 -1.02
C GLY A 787 -37.20 22.84 -1.20
N LEU A 788 -37.78 23.99 -0.84
CA LEU A 788 -37.05 25.26 -0.77
C LEU A 788 -36.48 25.43 0.63
N ASP A 789 -35.20 25.76 0.72
CA ASP A 789 -34.54 26.11 1.97
C ASP A 789 -35.22 27.35 2.60
N PRO A 790 -35.80 27.26 3.81
CA PRO A 790 -36.57 28.36 4.41
C PRO A 790 -35.77 29.64 4.63
N GLU A 791 -34.45 29.54 4.78
CA GLU A 791 -33.56 30.68 5.02
C GLU A 791 -33.11 31.38 3.73
N THR A 792 -32.80 30.62 2.68
CA THR A 792 -32.21 31.16 1.44
C THR A 792 -33.17 31.17 0.26
N GLY A 793 -34.31 30.50 0.34
CA GLY A 793 -35.22 30.25 -0.77
C GLY A 793 -34.62 29.37 -1.88
N ALA A 794 -33.41 28.84 -1.67
CA ALA A 794 -32.72 28.02 -2.66
C ALA A 794 -33.32 26.62 -2.72
N GLU A 795 -33.50 26.11 -3.93
CA GLU A 795 -33.98 24.76 -4.17
C GLU A 795 -32.96 23.73 -3.69
N ILE A 796 -33.42 22.81 -2.84
CA ILE A 796 -32.65 21.64 -2.41
C ILE A 796 -33.08 20.46 -3.27
N THR A 797 -32.14 19.92 -4.05
CA THR A 797 -32.37 18.72 -4.85
C THR A 797 -31.58 17.53 -4.31
N SER A 798 -32.17 16.35 -4.42
CA SER A 798 -31.56 15.06 -4.10
C SER A 798 -31.28 14.30 -5.39
N GLN A 799 -30.07 13.78 -5.53
CA GLN A 799 -29.64 13.10 -6.75
C GLN A 799 -28.52 12.09 -6.50
N ASN A 800 -28.34 11.14 -7.41
CA ASN A 800 -27.21 10.21 -7.39
C ASN A 800 -26.11 10.67 -8.35
N GLY A 801 -24.85 10.55 -7.93
CA GLY A 801 -23.68 10.94 -8.72
C GLY A 801 -22.60 9.87 -8.72
N LYS A 802 -21.46 10.16 -9.37
CA LYS A 802 -20.32 9.22 -9.46
C LYS A 802 -19.84 8.69 -8.10
N PHE A 803 -19.99 9.50 -7.04
CA PHE A 803 -19.53 9.19 -5.68
C PHE A 803 -20.67 8.77 -4.74
N GLY A 804 -21.82 8.40 -5.30
CA GLY A 804 -23.00 8.02 -4.55
C GLY A 804 -24.02 9.15 -4.35
N PRO A 805 -25.02 8.93 -3.49
CA PRO A 805 -26.17 9.79 -3.29
C PRO A 805 -25.79 11.11 -2.59
N TYR A 806 -26.36 12.23 -3.00
CA TYR A 806 -26.08 13.54 -2.42
C TYR A 806 -27.22 14.55 -2.57
N LEU A 807 -27.28 15.48 -1.62
CA LEU A 807 -28.09 16.70 -1.71
C LEU A 807 -27.30 17.82 -2.35
N LYS A 808 -28.00 18.71 -3.05
CA LYS A 808 -27.46 19.94 -3.64
C LYS A 808 -28.36 21.13 -3.30
N LYS A 809 -27.77 22.17 -2.71
CA LYS A 809 -28.39 23.47 -2.43
C LYS A 809 -27.53 24.56 -3.10
N GLY A 810 -27.91 24.95 -4.32
CA GLY A 810 -27.09 25.85 -5.15
C GLY A 810 -25.71 25.27 -5.46
N ALA A 811 -24.66 25.85 -4.88
CA ALA A 811 -23.28 25.38 -4.99
C ALA A 811 -22.84 24.46 -3.82
N ASP A 812 -23.60 24.40 -2.72
CA ASP A 812 -23.30 23.49 -1.62
C ASP A 812 -23.87 22.10 -1.90
N THR A 813 -23.13 21.08 -1.48
CA THR A 813 -23.46 19.67 -1.67
C THR A 813 -23.13 18.87 -0.41
N ARG A 814 -23.98 17.90 -0.09
CA ARG A 814 -23.82 17.00 1.07
C ARG A 814 -24.08 15.56 0.67
N SER A 815 -23.15 14.66 1.01
CA SER A 815 -23.32 13.24 0.75
C SER A 815 -24.39 12.64 1.66
N LEU A 816 -25.17 11.71 1.12
CA LEU A 816 -26.09 10.85 1.85
C LEU A 816 -25.39 9.51 2.14
N THR A 817 -25.86 8.77 3.15
CA THR A 817 -25.19 7.54 3.59
C THR A 817 -25.68 6.29 2.85
N SER A 818 -26.87 6.34 2.25
CA SER A 818 -27.44 5.25 1.46
C SER A 818 -28.25 5.78 0.28
N GLU A 819 -28.45 4.94 -0.73
CA GLU A 819 -29.19 5.31 -1.94
C GLU A 819 -30.70 5.53 -1.66
N ASP A 820 -31.27 4.81 -0.69
CA ASP A 820 -32.69 4.95 -0.28
C ASP A 820 -33.00 6.34 0.27
N GLN A 821 -32.03 6.97 0.95
CA GLN A 821 -32.17 8.33 1.47
C GLN A 821 -32.42 9.36 0.38
N ILE A 822 -32.10 9.08 -0.89
CA ILE A 822 -32.44 9.98 -2.01
C ILE A 822 -33.95 10.27 -2.02
N PHE A 823 -34.74 9.23 -1.76
CA PHE A 823 -36.19 9.25 -1.87
C PHE A 823 -36.90 9.50 -0.55
N GLU A 824 -36.28 9.15 0.58
CA GLU A 824 -36.88 9.27 1.90
C GLU A 824 -36.59 10.62 2.56
N ILE A 825 -35.46 11.26 2.24
CA ILE A 825 -35.09 12.51 2.89
C ILE A 825 -36.14 13.59 2.63
N ASP A 826 -36.60 14.19 3.71
CA ASP A 826 -37.54 15.30 3.72
C ASP A 826 -36.82 16.63 3.92
N LEU A 827 -37.56 17.74 3.84
CA LEU A 827 -36.98 19.08 3.97
C LEU A 827 -36.33 19.29 5.34
N ALA A 828 -36.92 18.74 6.41
CA ALA A 828 -36.37 18.85 7.76
C ALA A 828 -35.02 18.13 7.90
N GLY A 829 -34.92 16.88 7.43
CA GLY A 829 -33.68 16.10 7.42
C GLY A 829 -32.62 16.71 6.50
N ALA A 830 -33.01 17.27 5.36
CA ALA A 830 -32.08 17.98 4.49
C ALA A 830 -31.50 19.23 5.17
N ILE A 831 -32.33 20.03 5.85
CA ILE A 831 -31.90 21.21 6.59
C ILE A 831 -30.95 20.81 7.73
N GLU A 832 -31.27 19.75 8.48
CA GLU A 832 -30.39 19.23 9.54
C GLU A 832 -29.02 18.82 8.98
N LEU A 833 -29.01 18.14 7.83
CA LEU A 833 -27.79 17.68 7.19
C LEU A 833 -26.95 18.84 6.61
N TYR A 834 -27.59 19.95 6.21
CA TYR A 834 -26.91 21.20 5.88
C TYR A 834 -26.43 21.99 7.10
N ALA A 835 -27.13 21.88 8.23
CA ALA A 835 -26.74 22.49 9.51
C ALA A 835 -25.51 21.81 10.14
N GLN A 836 -25.29 20.52 9.83
CA GLN A 836 -24.07 19.83 10.23
C GLN A 836 -22.82 20.48 9.60
N PRO A 837 -21.73 20.65 10.37
CA PRO A 837 -20.48 21.21 9.84
C PRO A 837 -19.94 20.30 8.73
N LYS A 838 -19.62 20.89 7.58
CA LYS A 838 -19.06 20.14 6.45
C LYS A 838 -17.71 19.58 6.89
N TYR A 839 -17.63 18.26 7.04
CA TYR A 839 -16.33 17.61 7.24
C TYR A 839 -15.46 17.93 6.02
N GLY A 840 -14.48 18.82 6.22
CA GLY A 840 -13.57 19.30 5.18
C GLY A 840 -13.92 20.64 4.51
N GLY A 841 -14.97 21.37 4.90
CA GLY A 841 -15.32 22.69 4.33
C GLY A 841 -15.73 23.73 5.37
N ARG A 842 -14.99 24.84 5.45
CA ARG A 842 -15.18 25.98 6.38
C ARG A 842 -16.62 26.54 6.37
N ALA A 843 -17.22 26.72 7.54
CA ALA A 843 -18.42 27.54 7.72
C ALA A 843 -18.10 29.05 7.55
N ALA A 844 -19.01 29.82 6.96
CA ALA A 844 -19.00 31.27 6.96
C ALA A 844 -19.51 31.78 8.33
N SER A 845 -18.78 32.67 8.98
CA SER A 845 -19.09 33.22 10.31
C SER A 845 -20.34 34.10 10.31
N SER A 846 -21.33 33.76 11.14
CA SER A 846 -22.45 34.64 11.51
C SER A 846 -21.93 35.93 12.18
N ALA A 847 -22.69 37.03 12.07
CA ALA A 847 -22.29 38.32 12.67
C ALA A 847 -22.38 38.26 14.20
N LEU A 848 -21.34 38.74 14.86
CA LEU A 848 -21.22 38.81 16.32
C LEU A 848 -22.03 39.97 16.93
N LYS A 849 -22.22 41.07 16.18
CA LYS A 849 -22.98 42.27 16.62
C LYS A 849 -23.46 43.04 15.37
N GLU A 850 -24.66 43.61 15.38
CA GLU A 850 -25.19 44.49 14.32
C GLU A 850 -25.65 45.81 14.95
N PHE A 851 -25.39 46.93 14.29
CA PHE A 851 -25.76 48.26 14.81
C PHE A 851 -27.03 48.77 14.13
N ASP A 852 -27.91 49.41 14.92
CA ASP A 852 -29.25 49.84 14.48
C ASP A 852 -29.24 50.98 13.46
N LYS A 853 -28.10 51.65 13.26
CA LYS A 853 -27.91 52.74 12.30
C LYS A 853 -26.98 52.29 11.17
N PRO A 854 -27.30 52.60 9.90
CA PRO A 854 -26.41 52.33 8.78
C PRO A 854 -25.22 53.29 8.78
N ASP A 855 -24.12 52.88 8.16
CA ASP A 855 -22.92 53.69 8.04
C ASP A 855 -23.19 55.04 7.32
N PRO A 856 -22.76 56.19 7.87
CA PRO A 856 -23.08 57.51 7.32
C PRO A 856 -22.56 57.80 5.91
N GLU A 857 -21.59 57.03 5.41
CA GLU A 857 -20.93 57.28 4.12
C GLU A 857 -21.33 56.24 3.05
N SER A 858 -21.53 54.99 3.45
CA SER A 858 -21.93 53.90 2.54
C SER A 858 -23.43 53.59 2.58
N GLU A 859 -24.17 54.15 3.55
CA GLU A 859 -25.59 53.92 3.82
C GLU A 859 -25.97 52.45 4.06
N LYS A 860 -24.98 51.59 4.32
CA LYS A 860 -25.16 50.13 4.51
C LYS A 860 -25.13 49.73 5.99
N PRO A 861 -25.77 48.61 6.37
CA PRO A 861 -25.78 48.13 7.75
C PRO A 861 -24.37 47.80 8.26
N ILE A 862 -24.02 48.29 9.44
CA ILE A 862 -22.74 47.99 10.09
C ILE A 862 -22.87 46.73 10.96
N ARG A 863 -21.98 45.76 10.75
CA ARG A 863 -21.91 44.50 11.48
C ARG A 863 -20.49 44.21 11.96
N ILE A 864 -20.36 43.59 13.12
CA ILE A 864 -19.11 42.96 13.58
C ILE A 864 -19.19 41.47 13.24
N LYS A 865 -18.15 40.93 12.60
CA LYS A 865 -18.03 39.50 12.29
C LYS A 865 -16.71 38.95 12.82
N ASP A 866 -16.66 37.65 13.10
CA ASP A 866 -15.39 37.01 13.42
C ASP A 866 -14.60 36.68 12.15
N GLY A 867 -13.29 36.90 12.16
CA GLY A 867 -12.44 36.77 10.99
C GLY A 867 -11.12 36.10 11.30
N ARG A 868 -10.43 35.61 10.25
CA ARG A 868 -9.12 34.92 10.35
C ARG A 868 -8.05 35.69 11.15
N PHE A 869 -8.22 37.00 11.31
CA PHE A 869 -7.27 37.90 11.96
C PHE A 869 -7.80 38.55 13.25
N GLY A 870 -8.94 38.06 13.77
CA GLY A 870 -9.70 38.65 14.86
C GLY A 870 -11.02 39.27 14.36
N ALA A 871 -11.90 39.63 15.30
CA ALA A 871 -13.17 40.28 15.00
C ALA A 871 -12.98 41.58 14.20
N TYR A 872 -13.90 41.87 13.30
CA TYR A 872 -13.80 43.02 12.40
C TYR A 872 -15.18 43.64 12.14
N VAL A 873 -15.20 44.95 11.98
CA VAL A 873 -16.37 45.74 11.59
C VAL A 873 -16.50 45.72 10.06
N THR A 874 -17.71 45.57 9.54
CA THR A 874 -18.02 45.56 8.11
C THR A 874 -19.34 46.25 7.80
N ASP A 875 -19.37 47.05 6.74
CA ASP A 875 -20.58 47.61 6.10
C ASP A 875 -21.05 46.75 4.90
N GLY A 876 -20.49 45.54 4.77
CA GLY A 876 -20.68 44.63 3.62
C GLY A 876 -19.74 44.89 2.43
N THR A 877 -19.00 46.00 2.40
CA THR A 877 -18.07 46.37 1.31
C THR A 877 -16.63 46.60 1.82
N THR A 878 -16.50 47.28 2.95
CA THR A 878 -15.28 47.64 3.66
C THR A 878 -15.18 46.83 4.94
N ASN A 879 -14.04 46.17 5.16
CA ASN A 879 -13.80 45.36 6.36
C ASN A 879 -12.65 45.96 7.17
N ALA A 880 -12.93 46.40 8.40
CA ALA A 880 -11.98 47.01 9.32
C ALA A 880 -11.77 46.11 10.56
N THR A 881 -10.58 45.53 10.69
CA THR A 881 -10.23 44.67 11.85
C THR A 881 -10.21 45.48 13.14
N ILE A 882 -10.85 44.95 14.19
CA ILE A 882 -10.80 45.52 15.54
C ILE A 882 -9.37 45.34 16.08
N PRO A 883 -8.69 46.39 16.56
CA PRO A 883 -7.33 46.30 17.10
C PRO A 883 -7.21 45.30 18.24
N ARG A 884 -6.04 44.64 18.37
CA ARG A 884 -5.77 43.55 19.34
C ARG A 884 -5.82 43.92 20.84
N GLY A 885 -6.36 45.08 21.18
CA GLY A 885 -6.58 45.55 22.56
C GLY A 885 -8.00 46.03 22.86
N GLU A 886 -8.92 46.00 21.88
CA GLU A 886 -10.35 46.31 22.03
C GLU A 886 -11.16 45.00 21.93
N THR A 887 -12.17 44.80 22.79
CA THR A 887 -13.09 43.65 22.66
C THR A 887 -14.31 44.02 21.81
N VAL A 888 -15.12 43.04 21.40
CA VAL A 888 -16.28 43.25 20.52
C VAL A 888 -17.38 44.04 21.24
N GLU A 889 -17.45 43.91 22.56
CA GLU A 889 -18.40 44.57 23.44
C GLU A 889 -18.11 46.08 23.51
N ASP A 890 -16.82 46.44 23.52
CA ASP A 890 -16.32 47.82 23.64
C ASP A 890 -16.49 48.65 22.35
N VAL A 891 -16.74 48.00 21.21
CA VAL A 891 -16.97 48.71 19.94
C VAL A 891 -18.43 49.16 19.87
N ASP A 892 -18.65 50.46 20.07
CA ASP A 892 -19.91 51.14 19.85
C ASP A 892 -20.09 51.60 18.39
N TYR A 893 -21.23 52.21 18.09
CA TYR A 893 -21.58 52.61 16.73
C TYR A 893 -20.61 53.67 16.16
N GLU A 894 -20.22 54.66 16.96
CA GLU A 894 -19.31 55.72 16.52
C GLU A 894 -17.90 55.16 16.25
N ARG A 895 -17.45 54.25 17.11
CA ARG A 895 -16.18 53.55 16.93
C ARG A 895 -16.18 52.65 15.70
N ALA A 896 -17.30 51.97 15.44
CA ALA A 896 -17.46 51.13 14.26
C ALA A 896 -17.42 51.93 12.95
N VAL A 897 -18.09 53.10 12.90
CA VAL A 897 -18.01 54.04 11.77
C VAL A 897 -16.58 54.55 11.59
N GLN A 898 -15.89 54.92 12.68
CA GLN A 898 -14.52 55.40 12.61
C GLN A 898 -13.55 54.35 12.04
N LEU A 899 -13.67 53.09 12.48
CA LEU A 899 -12.84 51.99 11.97
C LEU A 899 -13.05 51.74 10.47
N LEU A 900 -14.29 51.86 10.00
CA LEU A 900 -14.62 51.75 8.57
C LEU A 900 -14.07 52.94 7.78
N ALA A 901 -14.24 54.17 8.27
CA ALA A 901 -13.71 55.39 7.64
C ALA A 901 -12.17 55.35 7.54
N ASP A 902 -11.49 54.96 8.62
CA ASP A 902 -10.03 54.78 8.65
C ASP A 902 -9.55 53.74 7.63
N LYS A 903 -10.37 52.72 7.38
CA LYS A 903 -10.08 51.67 6.41
C LYS A 903 -10.32 52.15 4.98
N ARG A 904 -11.38 52.94 4.73
CA ARG A 904 -11.64 53.57 3.41
C ARG A 904 -10.56 54.59 3.06
N ALA A 905 -10.13 55.40 4.03
CA ALA A 905 -9.06 56.38 3.88
C ALA A 905 -7.71 55.73 3.49
N LYS A 906 -7.48 54.47 3.88
CA LYS A 906 -6.26 53.72 3.52
C LYS A 906 -6.27 53.15 2.09
N GLY A 907 -7.42 53.07 1.42
CA GLY A 907 -7.59 52.58 0.04
C GLY A 907 -7.22 51.10 -0.20
N PRO A 908 -7.56 50.52 -1.37
CA PRO A 908 -7.14 49.16 -1.73
C PRO A 908 -5.62 49.11 -1.96
N VAL A 909 -4.96 48.07 -1.44
CA VAL A 909 -3.52 47.86 -1.60
C VAL A 909 -3.23 47.45 -3.05
N VAL A 910 -3.05 48.44 -3.92
CA VAL A 910 -2.49 48.26 -5.25
C VAL A 910 -0.98 48.05 -5.08
N LYS A 911 -0.48 46.90 -5.58
CA LYS A 911 0.96 46.66 -5.77
C LYS A 911 1.56 47.82 -6.57
N LYS A 912 2.36 48.68 -5.93
CA LYS A 912 3.22 49.64 -6.63
C LYS A 912 4.65 49.10 -6.74
N LYS A 913 5.06 48.92 -7.98
CA LYS A 913 6.42 48.77 -8.51
C LYS A 913 7.31 49.92 -7.99
N PRO A 914 8.59 49.71 -7.64
CA PRO A 914 9.45 50.82 -7.24
C PRO A 914 9.81 51.67 -8.47
N ALA A 915 9.49 52.96 -8.43
CA ALA A 915 10.02 53.95 -9.34
C ALA A 915 11.44 54.36 -8.89
N ALA A 916 12.33 54.52 -9.85
CA ALA A 916 13.70 54.98 -9.68
C ALA A 916 13.77 56.39 -9.06
N LYS A 917 14.70 56.59 -8.11
CA LYS A 917 15.17 57.92 -7.69
C LYS A 917 16.61 58.13 -8.18
N LYS A 918 16.81 59.20 -8.96
CA LYS A 918 18.13 59.78 -9.33
C LYS A 918 18.79 60.42 -8.08
N PRO A 919 20.13 60.64 -8.10
CA PRO A 919 20.96 60.75 -6.91
C PRO A 919 21.02 62.17 -6.33
N ALA A 920 21.27 62.26 -5.02
CA ALA A 920 21.70 63.48 -4.34
C ALA A 920 23.22 63.43 -4.05
N ALA A 921 23.84 64.60 -4.15
CA ALA A 921 25.28 64.84 -4.32
C ALA A 921 26.16 64.59 -3.08
N LYS A 922 27.45 64.30 -3.35
CA LYS A 922 28.57 64.24 -2.39
C LYS A 922 29.34 65.57 -2.33
N LYS A 923 29.79 65.96 -1.13
CA LYS A 923 31.09 66.62 -0.85
C LYS A 923 31.40 66.63 0.67
N PRO A 924 32.66 66.84 1.15
CA PRO A 924 33.72 65.84 1.18
C PRO A 924 34.41 65.63 2.56
N ALA A 925 35.24 64.57 2.58
CA ALA A 925 36.26 64.06 3.50
C ALA A 925 36.84 64.91 4.67
N ALA A 926 37.23 64.19 5.73
CA ALA A 926 38.46 64.45 6.47
C ALA A 926 39.27 63.15 6.71
N LYS A 927 40.53 63.18 6.27
CA LYS A 927 41.60 62.19 6.42
C LYS A 927 42.17 62.21 7.85
N LYS A 928 42.77 61.09 8.29
CA LYS A 928 44.15 61.09 8.79
C LYS A 928 44.78 59.70 8.63
N THR A 929 46.01 59.71 8.14
CA THR A 929 46.88 58.60 7.74
C THR A 929 48.06 58.47 8.74
N PRO A 930 49.19 57.77 8.48
CA PRO A 930 49.57 56.56 9.21
C PRO A 930 50.95 56.69 9.91
N ALA A 931 51.36 55.70 10.73
CA ALA A 931 52.78 55.55 11.08
C ALA A 931 53.18 54.11 11.45
N LYS A 932 54.45 53.81 11.16
CA LYS A 932 55.18 52.54 11.03
C LYS A 932 56.15 52.31 12.21
N THR A 933 56.55 51.03 12.41
CA THR A 933 57.89 50.50 12.84
C THR A 933 58.41 50.82 14.27
N ALA A 934 59.21 50.03 15.01
CA ALA A 934 60.02 48.82 14.78
C ALA A 934 60.37 48.06 16.11
N ALA A 935 60.56 46.74 15.98
CA ALA A 935 61.60 45.83 16.53
C ALA A 935 62.13 45.85 18.00
N LYS A 936 62.16 44.66 18.63
CA LYS A 936 63.40 43.94 19.05
C LYS A 936 63.15 42.46 19.50
N LYS A 937 63.98 41.55 18.96
CA LYS A 937 64.32 40.16 19.40
C LYS A 937 65.36 40.24 20.58
N PRO A 938 65.78 39.15 21.30
CA PRO A 938 66.12 37.81 20.79
C PRO A 938 65.83 36.54 21.66
N ALA A 939 65.91 35.38 20.98
CA ALA A 939 66.33 34.01 21.40
C ALA A 939 65.47 33.23 22.45
N ALA A 940 65.25 31.90 22.41
CA ALA A 940 65.89 30.79 21.68
C ALA A 940 64.92 29.62 21.39
N ALA A 941 65.39 28.71 20.53
CA ALA A 941 64.77 27.58 19.83
C ALA A 941 63.96 26.54 20.62
N LYS A 942 62.90 26.00 19.97
CA LYS A 942 62.78 24.57 19.60
C LYS A 942 61.77 24.43 18.44
N ALA A 943 62.17 23.66 17.43
CA ALA A 943 61.58 23.63 16.09
C ALA A 943 60.35 22.73 15.96
N ALA A 944 59.47 23.12 15.03
CA ALA A 944 58.38 22.32 14.48
C ALA A 944 58.90 21.36 13.38
N LEU A 945 58.23 20.21 13.24
CA LEU A 945 58.32 19.34 12.07
C LEU A 945 56.91 19.08 11.52
N THR A 946 56.86 19.10 10.19
CA THR A 946 55.73 19.01 9.27
C THR A 946 55.21 17.56 9.09
N PRO A 947 53.99 17.42 8.53
CA PRO A 947 53.31 16.14 8.37
C PRO A 947 53.86 15.38 7.16
N GLU A 948 54.89 14.57 7.37
CA GLU A 948 55.36 13.56 6.42
C GLU A 948 55.91 12.35 7.18
N ALA A 949 55.08 11.76 8.06
CA ALA A 949 55.41 10.51 8.76
C ALA A 949 54.20 9.72 9.30
N ALA A 950 53.00 9.92 8.74
CA ALA A 950 51.82 9.08 9.04
C ALA A 950 51.42 8.16 7.87
N ALA A 951 52.15 8.18 6.75
CA ALA A 951 51.88 7.39 5.56
C ALA A 951 52.77 6.13 5.40
N LYS A 952 53.49 5.70 6.46
CA LYS A 952 54.36 4.50 6.40
C LYS A 952 54.13 3.45 7.51
N ALA A 953 53.07 3.59 8.31
CA ALA A 953 52.67 2.56 9.29
C ALA A 953 51.44 1.72 8.86
N GLU A 954 50.78 2.07 7.75
CA GLU A 954 49.59 1.34 7.25
C GLU A 954 49.87 0.53 5.97
N ALA A 955 51.03 0.70 5.35
CA ALA A 955 51.44 -0.04 4.14
C ALA A 955 51.97 -1.46 4.41
N THR A 956 52.15 -1.87 5.67
CA THR A 956 52.66 -3.21 6.04
C THR A 956 51.63 -4.16 6.62
N LYS A 957 50.36 -3.75 6.79
CA LYS A 957 49.24 -4.68 7.09
C LYS A 957 48.36 -5.02 5.88
N ALA A 958 48.34 -4.19 4.84
CA ALA A 958 47.60 -4.47 3.60
C ALA A 958 48.27 -5.56 2.73
N LYS A 959 49.59 -5.79 2.86
CA LYS A 959 50.33 -6.79 2.06
C LYS A 959 50.32 -8.21 2.65
N ALA A 960 49.82 -8.40 3.87
CA ALA A 960 49.67 -9.73 4.50
C ALA A 960 48.25 -10.33 4.34
N ALA A 961 47.24 -9.48 4.11
CA ALA A 961 45.86 -9.92 3.86
C ALA A 961 45.64 -10.39 2.39
N ALA A 962 46.32 -9.75 1.43
CA ALA A 962 46.22 -10.11 0.00
C ALA A 962 46.84 -11.50 -0.31
N THR A 963 47.85 -11.95 0.45
CA THR A 963 48.50 -13.26 0.25
C THR A 963 47.70 -14.41 0.87
N ARG A 964 46.91 -14.15 1.93
CA ARG A 964 46.01 -15.17 2.52
C ARG A 964 44.75 -15.40 1.68
N ALA A 965 44.22 -14.37 1.01
CA ALA A 965 43.07 -14.51 0.12
C ALA A 965 43.39 -15.29 -1.18
N LYS A 966 44.57 -15.09 -1.78
CA LYS A 966 45.02 -15.87 -2.96
C LYS A 966 45.28 -17.35 -2.66
N THR A 967 45.70 -17.68 -1.44
CA THR A 967 45.98 -19.09 -1.06
C THR A 967 44.70 -19.87 -0.73
N ALA A 968 43.63 -19.19 -0.29
CA ALA A 968 42.33 -19.79 -0.06
C ALA A 968 41.54 -20.05 -1.36
N ALA A 969 41.65 -19.14 -2.35
CA ALA A 969 41.06 -19.32 -3.67
C ALA A 969 41.70 -20.46 -4.47
N ALA A 970 43.02 -20.64 -4.38
CA ALA A 970 43.74 -21.75 -5.02
C ALA A 970 43.41 -23.13 -4.41
N LYS A 971 43.14 -23.20 -3.10
CA LYS A 971 42.71 -24.45 -2.44
C LYS A 971 41.26 -24.84 -2.78
N LYS A 972 40.39 -23.86 -3.05
CA LYS A 972 39.00 -24.13 -3.46
C LYS A 972 38.92 -24.62 -4.91
N ALA A 973 39.71 -24.03 -5.81
CA ALA A 973 39.81 -24.49 -7.20
C ALA A 973 40.44 -25.89 -7.34
N ALA A 974 41.38 -26.26 -6.46
CA ALA A 974 41.97 -27.60 -6.44
C ALA A 974 41.03 -28.68 -5.85
N ALA A 975 40.05 -28.30 -5.02
CA ALA A 975 39.05 -29.21 -4.48
C ALA A 975 37.89 -29.47 -5.46
N GLU A 976 37.52 -28.48 -6.27
CA GLU A 976 36.51 -28.64 -7.34
C GLU A 976 37.04 -29.41 -8.56
N ALA A 977 38.36 -29.38 -8.82
CA ALA A 977 38.98 -30.20 -9.86
C ALA A 977 39.22 -31.68 -9.46
N ALA A 978 39.03 -32.03 -8.18
CA ALA A 978 39.15 -33.40 -7.67
C ALA A 978 37.79 -34.09 -7.43
N ALA A 979 36.69 -33.43 -7.82
CA ALA A 979 35.32 -33.93 -7.71
C ALA A 979 34.57 -33.93 -9.06
N GLN A 980 35.31 -33.97 -10.18
CA GLN A 980 34.80 -34.36 -11.50
C GLN A 980 35.24 -35.77 -11.86
#